data_AF-A0AA39X1I1-F1
#
_entry.id   AF-A0AA39X1I1-F1
#
_cell.length_a   1.000
_cell.length_b   1.000
_cell.length_c   1.000
_cell.angle_alpha   90.00
_cell.angle_beta   90.00
_cell.angle_gamma   90.00
#
_symmetry.space_group_name_H-M   'P 1'
#
loop_
_entity.id
_entity.type
_entity.pdbx_description
1 polymer ?
#
loop_
_entity_poly.entity_id
_entity_poly.type
_entity_poly.pdbx_seq_one_letter_code
_entity_poly.pdbx_strand_id
1 'polypeptide(L)'
;MFGYNNDEKKESEPLGWGHITCDGTVANLESIWVARNLKFYPLSLKWAMEEGNPLAFIPKEFTVRTCHNELKEFRELSLWELLNLKPKTILDIPEQLHTKHQITPTFLQGALNEFNIQTCGKDALEQHFGIDSENGAPTIMVSSTRHYSWPKGGAVAGIGSKNIVGIKVDKAARVDLTDLEDRLNQQLEAKRPVYAVVAIIGSTEEGAVDPLQKILQLRQKFQIKGLSFLVHADAAWGGYFATMLCKGKEFQPADTRPSKKPKAPSSDDEIVTIQEIEAGEETDLDELDFESASEYVDSDVDELPDIRAGREPNGDGFVPSLSLRVETQRDLAALRYCDSITVDPHKAGYIPYPAGALTYRDGRLRFLVTWTSPYLSRGSVTSIGIYGVEGSKPGASAVSTWLSNKCIGLHNQGYGALLAEACFTSSMFSALWAAVDVGRSSFMCVPFNEFPSETTAGVNPQFEKNIIRKQILDKSDSKEFVKNPELMKLLRALGSDLNINAFALNWKYGDGTANTDVEEANYLMTRVVRRLSIEDPNDKPTKINFYLTSTEFEHELYGDCAKHFKERLQLDSSTNASLMVLRNVVMSPFATVKGTLRKAETAFCEVVEDEVKKCRERNSDAPDYHSFLIHGQQSICLSYRTMFHIGSHRRQVILAVDLDADGLEGYRTAKGKTEDFLVLKSAEKIPLTTLLDGAKDSKPTFLGNLTTKSNGILQSNITVTITSVIINRPLDARAHDDGYPSGRMPFYLYANNSDELHIDHLFTRCENIALSAGSVGLNGGIDVRGFLKPDANIEASNNTSNAAALIVTFEEKHEAAMQPFPETNAALLKDPDFFFRSGAKFAVKLWRDPRKSDVRTRGLLEQLEKESDKWLLGQGTLTLGEDVVADVEKLNRDPSVRPKEVTVARWRDRFRKIGKDKKIKEKKEKK
;
A
#
# COMPACT_ATOMS: atom_id res chain seq x y z
N MET A 1 23.80 8.49 -18.13
CA MET A 1 23.18 8.05 -16.85
C MET A 1 22.65 6.64 -16.99
N PHE A 2 21.63 6.38 -17.81
CA PHE A 2 21.03 5.04 -17.92
C PHE A 2 21.73 4.06 -18.87
N GLY A 3 22.70 4.52 -19.68
CA GLY A 3 23.39 3.67 -20.66
C GLY A 3 22.74 3.63 -22.04
N TYR A 4 21.68 4.41 -22.30
CA TYR A 4 21.15 4.59 -23.66
C TYR A 4 22.13 5.34 -24.55
N ASN A 5 22.16 4.96 -25.83
CA ASN A 5 22.93 5.65 -26.86
C ASN A 5 22.38 7.06 -27.09
N ASN A 6 23.26 8.05 -27.10
CA ASN A 6 22.95 9.44 -27.44
C ASN A 6 23.90 10.01 -28.50
N ASP A 7 24.67 9.14 -29.16
CA ASP A 7 25.56 9.46 -30.26
C ASP A 7 24.94 8.97 -31.56
N GLU A 8 24.51 9.92 -32.41
CA GLU A 8 23.91 9.64 -33.72
C GLU A 8 24.86 8.86 -34.65
N LYS A 9 26.16 8.86 -34.38
CA LYS A 9 27.16 8.15 -35.18
C LYS A 9 27.24 6.65 -34.88
N LYS A 10 26.66 6.20 -33.76
CA LYS A 10 26.62 4.78 -33.39
C LYS A 10 25.40 4.12 -34.00
N GLU A 11 25.44 3.87 -35.31
CA GLU A 11 24.30 3.34 -36.07
C GLU A 11 23.90 1.91 -35.67
N SER A 12 24.80 1.14 -35.03
CA SER A 12 24.52 -0.20 -34.51
C SER A 12 23.64 -0.24 -33.25
N GLU A 13 23.41 0.90 -32.60
CA GLU A 13 22.61 1.02 -31.38
C GLU A 13 21.45 2.01 -31.57
N PRO A 14 20.22 1.71 -31.07
CA PRO A 14 19.10 2.61 -31.21
C PRO A 14 19.38 3.95 -30.51
N LEU A 15 19.12 5.05 -31.21
CA LEU A 15 19.29 6.40 -30.65
C LEU A 15 18.20 6.67 -29.60
N GLY A 16 18.61 6.87 -28.35
CA GLY A 16 17.73 7.18 -27.22
C GLY A 16 17.13 8.58 -27.29
N TRP A 17 15.98 8.76 -26.63
CA TRP A 17 15.30 10.05 -26.54
C TRP A 17 14.61 10.21 -25.18
N GLY A 18 14.45 11.42 -24.69
CA GLY A 18 13.66 11.68 -23.49
C GLY A 18 13.20 13.13 -23.37
N HIS A 19 12.20 13.35 -22.52
CA HIS A 19 11.64 14.68 -22.25
C HIS A 19 11.15 14.82 -20.81
N ILE A 20 10.96 16.07 -20.39
CA ILE A 20 10.41 16.44 -19.07
C ILE A 20 8.89 16.34 -19.11
N THR A 21 8.26 15.71 -18.13
CA THR A 21 6.82 15.72 -17.88
C THR A 21 6.50 16.58 -16.65
N CYS A 22 5.22 16.90 -16.40
CA CYS A 22 4.83 17.58 -15.16
C CYS A 22 5.16 16.75 -13.91
N ASP A 23 5.06 15.43 -14.01
CA ASP A 23 5.41 14.48 -12.97
C ASP A 23 5.56 13.04 -13.51
N GLY A 24 6.04 12.14 -12.65
CA GLY A 24 6.20 10.72 -12.96
C GLY A 24 4.89 9.96 -13.18
N THR A 25 3.73 10.49 -12.73
CA THR A 25 2.44 9.87 -13.04
C THR A 25 2.10 10.04 -14.52
N VAL A 26 2.35 11.22 -15.09
CA VAL A 26 2.19 11.45 -16.53
C VAL A 26 3.24 10.68 -17.34
N ALA A 27 4.48 10.57 -16.85
CA ALA A 27 5.49 9.73 -17.51
C ALA A 27 5.06 8.24 -17.57
N ASN A 28 4.51 7.69 -16.48
CA ASN A 28 3.95 6.33 -16.48
C ASN A 28 2.72 6.20 -17.39
N LEU A 29 1.86 7.22 -17.46
CA LEU A 29 0.73 7.23 -18.41
C LEU A 29 1.22 7.21 -19.87
N GLU A 30 2.24 7.99 -20.20
CA GLU A 30 2.86 8.00 -21.52
C GLU A 30 3.50 6.66 -21.87
N SER A 31 4.15 5.97 -20.91
CA SER A 31 4.71 4.64 -21.14
C SER A 31 3.62 3.59 -21.38
N ILE A 32 2.51 3.64 -20.63
CA ILE A 32 1.31 2.82 -20.87
C ILE A 32 0.76 3.08 -22.28
N TRP A 33 0.66 4.34 -22.67
CA TRP A 33 0.12 4.74 -23.97
C TRP A 33 0.99 4.24 -25.13
N VAL A 34 2.31 4.35 -25.00
CA VAL A 34 3.28 3.78 -25.96
C VAL A 34 3.15 2.26 -26.03
N ALA A 35 3.12 1.56 -24.90
CA ALA A 35 3.01 0.10 -24.88
C ALA A 35 1.72 -0.39 -25.56
N ARG A 36 0.61 0.31 -25.31
CA ARG A 36 -0.68 0.06 -25.98
C ARG A 36 -0.57 0.22 -27.49
N ASN A 37 -0.06 1.36 -27.94
CA ASN A 37 -0.05 1.69 -29.36
C ASN A 37 0.97 0.85 -30.14
N LEU A 38 2.11 0.52 -29.53
CA LEU A 38 3.10 -0.42 -30.07
C LEU A 38 2.46 -1.79 -30.35
N LYS A 39 1.73 -2.33 -29.36
CA LYS A 39 1.14 -3.67 -29.45
C LYS A 39 0.12 -3.79 -30.60
N PHE A 40 -0.63 -2.73 -30.87
CA PHE A 40 -1.67 -2.71 -31.90
C PHE A 40 -1.22 -2.19 -33.26
N TYR A 41 0.01 -1.67 -33.38
CA TYR A 41 0.54 -1.18 -34.65
C TYR A 41 0.54 -2.28 -35.75
N PRO A 42 0.97 -3.52 -35.48
CA PRO A 42 0.91 -4.59 -36.49
C PRO A 42 -0.53 -4.92 -36.93
N LEU A 43 -1.51 -4.81 -36.04
CA LEU A 43 -2.93 -5.04 -36.39
C LEU A 43 -3.45 -3.92 -37.30
N SER A 44 -3.13 -2.67 -36.96
CA SER A 44 -3.49 -1.49 -37.78
C SER A 44 -2.91 -1.62 -39.19
N LEU A 45 -1.65 -2.05 -39.29
CA LEU A 45 -0.99 -2.28 -40.57
C LEU A 45 -1.61 -3.44 -41.35
N LYS A 46 -1.91 -4.56 -40.69
CA LYS A 46 -2.54 -5.71 -41.35
C LYS A 46 -3.91 -5.35 -41.90
N TRP A 47 -4.71 -4.61 -41.14
CA TRP A 47 -6.02 -4.15 -41.59
C TRP A 47 -5.89 -3.24 -42.81
N ALA A 48 -4.94 -2.28 -42.80
CA ALA A 48 -4.69 -1.41 -43.93
C ALA A 48 -4.20 -2.13 -45.22
N MET A 49 -3.65 -3.34 -45.08
CA MET A 49 -3.20 -4.20 -46.19
C MET A 49 -4.31 -5.12 -46.75
N GLU A 50 -5.50 -5.15 -46.14
CA GLU A 50 -6.64 -5.94 -46.64
C GLU A 50 -7.13 -5.43 -48.01
N GLU A 51 -7.81 -6.29 -48.76
CA GLU A 51 -8.33 -5.95 -50.08
C GLU A 51 -9.28 -4.75 -50.02
N GLY A 52 -9.05 -3.76 -50.90
CA GLY A 52 -9.82 -2.50 -50.92
C GLY A 52 -9.23 -1.38 -50.06
N ASN A 53 -8.24 -1.65 -49.20
CA ASN A 53 -7.61 -0.66 -48.33
C ASN A 53 -6.34 -0.03 -48.95
N PRO A 54 -5.88 1.13 -48.44
CA PRO A 54 -4.81 1.92 -49.05
C PRO A 54 -3.46 1.21 -49.20
N LEU A 55 -3.18 0.17 -48.40
CA LEU A 55 -1.91 -0.59 -48.45
C LEU A 55 -2.07 -1.99 -49.07
N ALA A 56 -3.21 -2.29 -49.71
CA ALA A 56 -3.47 -3.57 -50.37
C ALA A 56 -2.41 -3.92 -51.45
N PHE A 57 -1.75 -2.91 -52.01
CA PHE A 57 -0.71 -3.08 -53.04
C PHE A 57 0.64 -3.59 -52.51
N ILE A 58 0.88 -3.57 -51.19
CA ILE A 58 2.14 -4.06 -50.62
C ILE A 58 2.31 -5.54 -50.99
N PRO A 59 3.46 -5.97 -51.55
CA PRO A 59 3.65 -7.37 -51.96
C PRO A 59 3.41 -8.36 -50.82
N LYS A 60 2.93 -9.56 -51.15
CA LYS A 60 2.69 -10.62 -50.14
C LYS A 60 4.00 -11.07 -49.49
N GLU A 61 5.10 -10.95 -50.22
CA GLU A 61 6.47 -11.27 -49.85
C GLU A 61 7.08 -10.27 -48.84
N PHE A 62 6.34 -9.24 -48.39
CA PHE A 62 6.80 -8.37 -47.31
C PHE A 62 6.89 -9.19 -46.01
N THR A 63 8.12 -9.44 -45.57
CA THR A 63 8.42 -10.31 -44.43
C THR A 63 8.90 -9.53 -43.21
N VAL A 64 8.58 -10.05 -42.03
CA VAL A 64 9.10 -9.58 -40.75
C VAL A 64 9.62 -10.75 -39.92
N ARG A 65 10.50 -10.47 -38.96
CA ARG A 65 10.98 -11.47 -38.00
C ARG A 65 9.95 -11.67 -36.88
N THR A 66 9.47 -12.90 -36.70
CA THR A 66 8.54 -13.25 -35.62
C THR A 66 9.24 -13.24 -34.25
N CYS A 67 8.47 -13.49 -33.19
CA CYS A 67 9.00 -13.65 -31.85
C CYS A 67 10.08 -14.75 -31.74
N HIS A 68 9.92 -15.85 -32.50
CA HIS A 68 10.86 -16.97 -32.61
C HIS A 68 12.07 -16.67 -33.52
N ASN A 69 12.21 -15.43 -33.98
CA ASN A 69 13.23 -14.99 -34.92
C ASN A 69 13.13 -15.60 -36.34
N GLU A 70 11.97 -16.16 -36.68
CA GLU A 70 11.71 -16.72 -38.01
C GLU A 70 11.26 -15.59 -38.96
N LEU A 71 11.77 -15.60 -40.19
CA LEU A 71 11.32 -14.67 -41.22
C LEU A 71 10.02 -15.19 -41.85
N LYS A 72 8.92 -14.46 -41.70
CA LYS A 72 7.60 -14.86 -42.19
C LYS A 72 6.88 -13.71 -42.89
N GLU A 73 6.08 -14.03 -43.89
CA GLU A 73 5.24 -13.06 -44.61
C GLU A 73 4.28 -12.38 -43.64
N PHE A 74 4.27 -11.04 -43.62
CA PHE A 74 3.52 -10.25 -42.65
C PHE A 74 2.01 -10.52 -42.72
N ARG A 75 1.48 -10.71 -43.93
CA ARG A 75 0.05 -10.99 -44.16
C ARG A 75 -0.37 -12.35 -43.59
N GLU A 76 0.53 -13.32 -43.60
CA GLU A 76 0.31 -14.70 -43.13
C GLU A 76 0.55 -14.86 -41.62
N LEU A 77 0.94 -13.80 -40.91
CA LEU A 77 1.05 -13.85 -39.45
C LEU A 77 -0.33 -14.03 -38.82
N SER A 78 -0.43 -15.00 -37.91
CA SER A 78 -1.59 -15.17 -37.04
C SER A 78 -1.76 -13.97 -36.10
N LEU A 79 -2.96 -13.83 -35.53
CA LEU A 79 -3.24 -12.80 -34.52
C LEU A 79 -2.24 -12.85 -33.35
N TRP A 80 -1.91 -14.06 -32.89
CA TRP A 80 -0.94 -14.26 -31.81
C TRP A 80 0.47 -13.81 -32.20
N GLU A 81 0.93 -14.12 -33.41
CA GLU A 81 2.26 -13.70 -33.88
C GLU A 81 2.34 -12.17 -34.03
N LEU A 82 1.29 -11.53 -34.57
CA LEU A 82 1.22 -10.07 -34.71
C LEU A 82 1.30 -9.36 -33.35
N LEU A 83 0.57 -9.87 -32.37
CA LEU A 83 0.55 -9.34 -31.00
C LEU A 83 1.81 -9.69 -30.21
N ASN A 84 2.75 -10.49 -30.75
CA ASN A 84 3.99 -10.88 -30.09
C ASN A 84 5.25 -10.59 -30.90
N LEU A 85 5.18 -9.73 -31.93
CA LEU A 85 6.37 -9.18 -32.55
C LEU A 85 7.23 -8.46 -31.50
N LYS A 86 8.56 -8.57 -31.63
CA LYS A 86 9.50 -7.84 -30.75
C LYS A 86 9.32 -6.33 -30.94
N PRO A 87 9.47 -5.49 -29.90
CA PRO A 87 9.40 -4.04 -30.02
C PRO A 87 10.25 -3.48 -31.17
N LYS A 88 11.51 -3.94 -31.28
CA LYS A 88 12.42 -3.59 -32.37
C LYS A 88 11.82 -3.91 -33.74
N THR A 89 11.33 -5.14 -33.94
CA THR A 89 10.70 -5.55 -35.21
C THR A 89 9.59 -4.58 -35.60
N ILE A 90 8.71 -4.21 -34.67
CA ILE A 90 7.59 -3.29 -34.94
C ILE A 90 8.10 -1.91 -35.35
N LEU A 91 9.12 -1.38 -34.66
CA LEU A 91 9.70 -0.07 -34.94
C LEU A 91 10.48 -0.02 -36.26
N ASP A 92 10.99 -1.15 -36.74
CA ASP A 92 11.72 -1.23 -38.01
C ASP A 92 10.77 -1.30 -39.22
N ILE A 93 9.48 -1.63 -39.04
CA ILE A 93 8.52 -1.79 -40.16
C ILE A 93 8.46 -0.55 -41.07
N PRO A 94 8.27 0.70 -40.57
CA PRO A 94 8.20 1.87 -41.43
C PRO A 94 9.45 2.04 -42.30
N GLU A 95 10.63 1.79 -41.74
CA GLU A 95 11.91 1.88 -42.44
C GLU A 95 12.06 0.75 -43.46
N GLN A 96 11.64 -0.47 -43.14
CA GLN A 96 11.62 -1.58 -44.08
C GLN A 96 10.67 -1.31 -45.26
N LEU A 97 9.48 -0.77 -45.01
CA LEU A 97 8.54 -0.37 -46.06
C LEU A 97 9.12 0.74 -46.95
N HIS A 98 9.86 1.68 -46.36
CA HIS A 98 10.53 2.72 -47.10
C HIS A 98 11.66 2.18 -47.98
N THR A 99 12.57 1.41 -47.40
CA THR A 99 13.78 0.91 -48.08
C THR A 99 13.46 -0.16 -49.13
N LYS A 100 12.55 -1.10 -48.82
CA LYS A 100 12.21 -2.22 -49.71
C LYS A 100 11.12 -1.88 -50.73
N HIS A 101 10.19 -1.00 -50.39
CA HIS A 101 8.99 -0.72 -51.22
C HIS A 101 8.83 0.76 -51.60
N GLN A 102 9.79 1.63 -51.28
CA GLN A 102 9.76 3.06 -51.57
C GLN A 102 8.54 3.80 -51.00
N ILE A 103 7.91 3.23 -49.97
CA ILE A 103 6.77 3.84 -49.30
C ILE A 103 7.28 5.00 -48.45
N THR A 104 6.82 6.21 -48.75
CA THR A 104 7.26 7.39 -47.98
C THR A 104 6.59 7.43 -46.60
N PRO A 105 7.27 7.95 -45.56
CA PRO A 105 6.67 8.15 -44.24
C PRO A 105 5.37 8.96 -44.29
N THR A 106 5.30 9.97 -45.16
CA THR A 106 4.11 10.81 -45.36
C THR A 106 2.94 10.01 -45.91
N PHE A 107 3.18 9.15 -46.91
CA PHE A 107 2.14 8.29 -47.46
C PHE A 107 1.68 7.24 -46.43
N LEU A 108 2.62 6.57 -45.75
CA LEU A 108 2.31 5.57 -44.74
C LEU A 108 1.44 6.15 -43.61
N GLN A 109 1.79 7.36 -43.14
CA GLN A 109 0.99 8.11 -42.17
C GLN A 109 -0.46 8.33 -42.65
N GLY A 110 -0.65 8.81 -43.89
CA GLY A 110 -1.99 9.03 -44.45
C GLY A 110 -2.78 7.73 -44.62
N ALA A 111 -2.10 6.68 -45.12
CA ALA A 111 -2.69 5.38 -45.39
C ALA A 111 -3.14 4.64 -44.12
N LEU A 112 -2.42 4.81 -43.00
CA LEU A 112 -2.77 4.21 -41.71
C LEU A 112 -3.75 5.04 -40.89
N ASN A 113 -4.09 6.27 -41.28
CA ASN A 113 -4.81 7.20 -40.43
C ASN A 113 -6.16 6.66 -39.95
N GLU A 114 -6.92 5.96 -40.79
CA GLU A 114 -8.22 5.38 -40.41
C GLU A 114 -8.11 4.08 -39.60
N PHE A 115 -6.97 3.38 -39.70
CA PHE A 115 -6.77 2.05 -39.10
C PHE A 115 -6.00 2.11 -37.79
N ASN A 116 -5.23 3.17 -37.57
CA ASN A 116 -4.42 3.36 -36.39
C ASN A 116 -5.28 3.51 -35.14
N ILE A 117 -4.84 2.90 -34.03
CA ILE A 117 -5.52 2.93 -32.73
C ILE A 117 -5.78 4.35 -32.20
N GLN A 118 -4.96 5.33 -32.60
CA GLN A 118 -5.15 6.73 -32.21
C GLN A 118 -6.42 7.33 -32.83
N THR A 119 -6.89 6.80 -33.96
CA THR A 119 -8.06 7.30 -34.70
C THR A 119 -9.28 6.41 -34.48
N CYS A 120 -9.18 5.11 -34.78
CA CYS A 120 -10.32 4.20 -34.68
C CYS A 120 -10.63 3.77 -33.23
N GLY A 121 -9.67 3.98 -32.31
CA GLY A 121 -9.75 3.49 -30.95
C GLY A 121 -9.41 2.00 -30.84
N LYS A 122 -9.14 1.57 -29.61
CA LYS A 122 -8.76 0.18 -29.31
C LYS A 122 -9.88 -0.80 -29.67
N ASP A 123 -11.11 -0.45 -29.33
CA ASP A 123 -12.24 -1.36 -29.41
C ASP A 123 -12.61 -1.71 -30.86
N ALA A 124 -12.37 -0.79 -31.82
CA ALA A 124 -12.57 -1.06 -33.25
C ALA A 124 -11.59 -2.12 -33.77
N LEU A 125 -10.30 -2.00 -33.39
CA LEU A 125 -9.28 -3.00 -33.73
C LEU A 125 -9.57 -4.34 -33.07
N GLU A 126 -9.94 -4.33 -31.79
CA GLU A 126 -10.30 -5.54 -31.07
C GLU A 126 -11.50 -6.23 -31.72
N GLN A 127 -12.55 -5.50 -32.07
CA GLN A 127 -13.71 -6.05 -32.77
C GLN A 127 -13.35 -6.61 -34.15
N HIS A 128 -12.56 -5.89 -34.94
CA HIS A 128 -12.16 -6.33 -36.29
C HIS A 128 -11.36 -7.64 -36.25
N PHE A 129 -10.46 -7.78 -35.28
CA PHE A 129 -9.61 -8.96 -35.12
C PHE A 129 -10.18 -10.03 -34.16
N GLY A 130 -11.40 -9.85 -33.64
CA GLY A 130 -12.05 -10.80 -32.73
C GLY A 130 -11.35 -10.96 -31.38
N ILE A 131 -10.78 -9.87 -30.84
CA ILE A 131 -10.22 -9.80 -29.49
C ILE A 131 -11.33 -9.33 -28.55
N ASP A 132 -11.60 -10.08 -27.48
CA ASP A 132 -12.57 -9.68 -26.45
C ASP A 132 -11.99 -9.85 -25.03
N SER A 133 -12.78 -9.45 -24.02
CA SER A 133 -12.38 -9.52 -22.62
C SER A 133 -12.23 -10.94 -22.07
N GLU A 134 -12.86 -11.92 -22.69
CA GLU A 134 -12.80 -13.34 -22.30
C GLU A 134 -11.68 -14.09 -23.05
N ASN A 135 -11.29 -13.62 -24.24
CA ASN A 135 -10.46 -14.36 -25.20
C ASN A 135 -9.14 -13.68 -25.60
N GLY A 136 -8.78 -12.49 -25.08
CA GLY A 136 -7.47 -11.93 -25.49
C GLY A 136 -7.10 -10.48 -25.16
N ALA A 137 -7.89 -9.73 -24.38
CA ALA A 137 -7.53 -8.34 -24.05
C ALA A 137 -6.12 -8.27 -23.38
N PRO A 138 -5.13 -7.59 -23.97
CA PRO A 138 -3.77 -7.66 -23.46
C PRO A 138 -3.61 -7.02 -22.07
N THR A 139 -2.59 -7.45 -21.33
CA THR A 139 -2.37 -7.02 -19.93
C THR A 139 -1.06 -6.24 -19.74
N ILE A 140 -1.00 -5.43 -18.69
CA ILE A 140 0.26 -4.92 -18.13
C ILE A 140 0.48 -5.63 -16.81
N MET A 141 1.69 -6.17 -16.61
CA MET A 141 2.09 -6.81 -15.36
C MET A 141 3.03 -5.91 -14.59
N VAL A 142 2.74 -5.73 -13.31
CA VAL A 142 3.47 -4.82 -12.42
C VAL A 142 3.22 -5.27 -10.99
N SER A 143 4.13 -4.98 -10.05
CA SER A 143 3.94 -5.35 -8.63
C SER A 143 2.55 -5.03 -8.07
N SER A 144 2.04 -5.85 -7.15
CA SER A 144 0.81 -5.60 -6.40
C SER A 144 0.90 -4.29 -5.61
N THR A 145 2.09 -3.95 -5.11
CA THR A 145 2.41 -2.71 -4.36
C THR A 145 2.72 -1.50 -5.25
N ARG A 146 2.34 -1.56 -6.53
CA ARG A 146 2.54 -0.49 -7.51
C ARG A 146 1.96 0.85 -7.08
N HIS A 147 2.62 1.92 -7.50
CA HIS A 147 2.09 3.27 -7.38
C HIS A 147 0.75 3.39 -8.12
N TYR A 148 -0.18 4.15 -7.53
CA TYR A 148 -1.56 4.31 -8.04
C TYR A 148 -1.64 4.87 -9.47
N SER A 149 -0.55 5.45 -10.00
CA SER A 149 -0.45 5.91 -11.39
C SER A 149 -0.72 4.80 -12.40
N TRP A 150 -0.38 3.54 -12.10
CA TRP A 150 -0.56 2.40 -12.99
C TRP A 150 -2.03 2.02 -13.22
N PRO A 151 -2.84 1.67 -12.19
CA PRO A 151 -4.26 1.40 -12.39
C PRO A 151 -5.03 2.62 -12.91
N LYS A 152 -4.66 3.84 -12.47
CA LYS A 152 -5.22 5.09 -13.00
C LYS A 152 -4.89 5.26 -14.48
N GLY A 153 -3.64 5.02 -14.88
CA GLY A 153 -3.18 5.15 -16.26
C GLY A 153 -3.85 4.13 -17.18
N GLY A 154 -4.02 2.89 -16.71
CA GLY A 154 -4.80 1.86 -17.42
C GLY A 154 -6.26 2.28 -17.65
N ALA A 155 -6.90 2.90 -16.66
CA ALA A 155 -8.25 3.44 -16.81
C ALA A 155 -8.30 4.59 -17.82
N VAL A 156 -7.38 5.56 -17.73
CA VAL A 156 -7.31 6.71 -18.66
C VAL A 156 -7.00 6.28 -20.10
N ALA A 157 -6.14 5.28 -20.29
CA ALA A 157 -5.76 4.77 -21.61
C ALA A 157 -6.82 3.86 -22.26
N GLY A 158 -7.99 3.66 -21.62
CA GLY A 158 -9.04 2.78 -22.12
C GLY A 158 -8.70 1.28 -22.05
N ILE A 159 -7.67 0.90 -21.28
CA ILE A 159 -7.28 -0.50 -21.04
C ILE A 159 -8.12 -1.09 -19.89
N GLY A 160 -8.50 -0.26 -18.92
CA GLY A 160 -9.22 -0.67 -17.71
C GLY A 160 -8.25 -1.15 -16.61
N SER A 161 -8.51 -0.74 -15.35
CA SER A 161 -7.63 -1.04 -14.22
C SER A 161 -7.48 -2.54 -13.93
N LYS A 162 -8.49 -3.36 -14.26
CA LYS A 162 -8.45 -4.83 -14.13
C LYS A 162 -7.41 -5.50 -15.03
N ASN A 163 -7.02 -4.85 -16.12
CA ASN A 163 -5.99 -5.34 -17.04
C ASN A 163 -4.56 -4.87 -16.64
N ILE A 164 -4.44 -4.13 -15.54
CA ILE A 164 -3.18 -3.85 -14.84
C ILE A 164 -3.04 -4.89 -13.73
N VAL A 165 -2.44 -6.03 -14.09
CA VAL A 165 -2.35 -7.23 -13.26
C VAL A 165 -1.24 -7.06 -12.22
N GLY A 166 -1.61 -7.17 -10.95
CA GLY A 166 -0.69 -7.09 -9.80
C GLY A 166 0.05 -8.39 -9.58
N ILE A 167 1.38 -8.40 -9.68
CA ILE A 167 2.26 -9.53 -9.34
C ILE A 167 2.58 -9.50 -7.84
N LYS A 168 2.51 -10.65 -7.16
CA LYS A 168 2.84 -10.73 -5.73
C LYS A 168 4.25 -10.23 -5.46
N VAL A 169 4.47 -9.85 -4.21
CA VAL A 169 5.79 -9.44 -3.72
C VAL A 169 6.41 -10.49 -2.81
N ASP A 170 7.73 -10.57 -2.82
CA ASP A 170 8.51 -11.34 -1.88
C ASP A 170 8.56 -10.67 -0.49
N LYS A 171 9.28 -11.29 0.45
CA LYS A 171 9.41 -10.78 1.82
C LYS A 171 10.07 -9.40 1.92
N ALA A 172 10.79 -8.96 0.88
CA ALA A 172 11.44 -7.66 0.79
C ALA A 172 10.65 -6.64 -0.05
N ALA A 173 9.37 -6.94 -0.35
CA ALA A 173 8.48 -6.12 -1.17
C ALA A 173 8.93 -5.95 -2.64
N ARG A 174 9.76 -6.86 -3.15
CA ARG A 174 10.16 -6.92 -4.57
C ARG A 174 9.24 -7.86 -5.32
N VAL A 175 9.10 -7.70 -6.64
CA VAL A 175 8.33 -8.63 -7.48
C VAL A 175 8.79 -10.08 -7.26
N ASP A 176 7.85 -10.95 -6.91
CA ASP A 176 8.07 -12.39 -6.86
C ASP A 176 8.19 -12.93 -8.28
N LEU A 177 9.39 -13.37 -8.64
CA LEU A 177 9.71 -13.90 -9.96
C LEU A 177 8.99 -15.21 -10.27
N THR A 178 8.69 -16.01 -9.26
CA THR A 178 7.94 -17.27 -9.43
C THR A 178 6.52 -16.94 -9.84
N ASP A 179 5.88 -16.04 -9.10
CA ASP A 179 4.54 -15.56 -9.43
C ASP A 179 4.53 -14.86 -10.80
N LEU A 180 5.49 -13.99 -11.12
CA LEU A 180 5.60 -13.39 -12.46
C LEU A 180 5.68 -14.44 -13.58
N GLU A 181 6.56 -15.43 -13.43
CA GLU A 181 6.73 -16.49 -14.41
C GLU A 181 5.45 -17.33 -14.56
N ASP A 182 4.77 -17.67 -13.46
CA ASP A 182 3.51 -18.39 -13.47
C ASP A 182 2.41 -17.61 -14.21
N ARG A 183 2.28 -16.30 -13.96
CA ARG A 183 1.33 -15.46 -14.71
C ARG A 183 1.67 -15.39 -16.19
N LEU A 184 2.94 -15.27 -16.55
CA LEU A 184 3.37 -15.24 -17.96
C LEU A 184 3.08 -16.57 -18.67
N ASN A 185 3.27 -17.71 -17.99
CA ASN A 185 2.87 -19.02 -18.54
C ASN A 185 1.34 -19.10 -18.71
N GLN A 186 0.54 -18.61 -17.74
CA GLN A 186 -0.92 -18.54 -17.89
C GLN A 186 -1.35 -17.67 -19.08
N GLN A 187 -0.70 -16.51 -19.29
CA GLN A 187 -0.97 -15.66 -20.46
C GLN A 187 -0.63 -16.38 -21.77
N LEU A 188 0.51 -17.07 -21.82
CA LEU A 188 0.94 -17.84 -22.99
C LEU A 188 -0.05 -18.97 -23.31
N GLU A 189 -0.46 -19.75 -22.31
CA GLU A 189 -1.42 -20.86 -22.46
C GLU A 189 -2.80 -20.36 -22.91
N ALA A 190 -3.27 -19.27 -22.31
CA ALA A 190 -4.54 -18.64 -22.66
C ALA A 190 -4.49 -17.81 -23.96
N LYS A 191 -3.34 -17.73 -24.65
CA LYS A 191 -3.10 -16.84 -25.80
C LYS A 191 -3.53 -15.40 -25.56
N ARG A 192 -3.26 -14.90 -24.36
CA ARG A 192 -3.53 -13.53 -23.94
C ARG A 192 -2.24 -12.69 -24.00
N PRO A 193 -2.13 -11.65 -24.84
CA PRO A 193 -0.87 -10.94 -25.00
C PRO A 193 -0.54 -10.04 -23.80
N VAL A 194 0.73 -9.67 -23.70
CA VAL A 194 1.23 -8.74 -22.67
C VAL A 194 1.75 -7.47 -23.34
N TYR A 195 1.19 -6.31 -22.97
CA TYR A 195 1.69 -5.01 -23.41
C TYR A 195 3.10 -4.77 -22.85
N ALA A 196 3.22 -4.86 -21.52
CA ALA A 196 4.46 -4.58 -20.82
C ALA A 196 4.55 -5.32 -19.48
N VAL A 197 5.78 -5.61 -19.07
CA VAL A 197 6.15 -5.93 -17.70
C VAL A 197 6.89 -4.73 -17.12
N VAL A 198 6.50 -4.31 -15.93
CA VAL A 198 7.07 -3.15 -15.24
C VAL A 198 7.94 -3.61 -14.08
N ALA A 199 9.19 -3.14 -14.06
CA ALA A 199 10.06 -3.25 -12.90
C ALA A 199 10.05 -1.92 -12.12
N ILE A 200 9.76 -1.96 -10.83
CA ILE A 200 9.82 -0.80 -9.94
C ILE A 200 11.23 -0.68 -9.39
N ILE A 201 11.88 0.44 -9.69
CA ILE A 201 13.24 0.74 -9.25
C ILE A 201 13.15 1.80 -8.16
N GLY A 202 12.97 1.34 -6.93
CA GLY A 202 12.69 2.17 -5.76
C GLY A 202 11.19 2.31 -5.50
N SER A 203 10.59 1.31 -4.85
CA SER A 203 9.19 1.33 -4.43
C SER A 203 8.87 2.54 -3.54
N THR A 204 7.62 3.00 -3.58
CA THR A 204 7.21 4.24 -2.88
C THR A 204 7.28 4.10 -1.36
N GLU A 205 7.01 2.90 -0.86
CA GLU A 205 6.81 2.66 0.57
C GLU A 205 8.07 2.13 1.28
N GLU A 206 8.90 1.33 0.60
CA GLU A 206 10.10 0.67 1.17
C GLU A 206 11.39 0.96 0.40
N GLY A 207 11.31 1.65 -0.74
CA GLY A 207 12.48 1.90 -1.59
C GLY A 207 13.09 0.62 -2.16
N ALA A 208 12.30 -0.45 -2.31
CA ALA A 208 12.74 -1.74 -2.83
C ALA A 208 13.07 -1.65 -4.33
N VAL A 209 14.03 -2.45 -4.78
CA VAL A 209 14.40 -2.55 -6.20
C VAL A 209 14.00 -3.92 -6.73
N ASP A 210 13.10 -3.94 -7.70
CA ASP A 210 12.72 -5.17 -8.38
C ASP A 210 13.91 -5.77 -9.14
N PRO A 211 13.99 -7.11 -9.24
CA PRO A 211 15.10 -7.82 -9.88
C PRO A 211 15.05 -7.69 -11.42
N LEU A 212 15.29 -6.48 -11.92
CA LEU A 212 15.19 -6.09 -13.33
C LEU A 212 16.04 -6.97 -14.24
N GLN A 213 17.26 -7.34 -13.84
CA GLN A 213 18.10 -8.23 -14.63
C GLN A 213 17.38 -9.56 -14.92
N LYS A 214 16.73 -10.12 -13.90
CA LYS A 214 15.99 -11.39 -14.02
C LYS A 214 14.69 -11.22 -14.81
N ILE A 215 14.01 -10.07 -14.70
CA ILE A 215 12.84 -9.75 -15.54
C ILE A 215 13.23 -9.71 -17.03
N LEU A 216 14.38 -9.13 -17.36
CA LEU A 216 14.90 -9.12 -18.74
C LEU A 216 15.25 -10.52 -19.25
N GLN A 217 15.82 -11.38 -18.39
CA GLN A 217 16.06 -12.79 -18.69
C GLN A 217 14.74 -13.55 -18.93
N LEU A 218 13.71 -13.27 -18.13
CA LEU A 218 12.36 -13.82 -18.36
C LEU A 218 11.80 -13.38 -19.71
N ARG A 219 11.97 -12.11 -20.12
CA ARG A 219 11.58 -11.67 -21.47
C ARG A 219 12.22 -12.52 -22.55
N GLN A 220 13.54 -12.76 -22.50
CA GLN A 220 14.22 -13.62 -23.47
C GLN A 220 13.67 -15.05 -23.45
N LYS A 221 13.51 -15.64 -22.26
CA LYS A 221 12.94 -16.98 -22.07
C LYS A 221 11.55 -17.11 -22.69
N PHE A 222 10.68 -16.11 -22.54
CA PHE A 222 9.33 -16.14 -23.09
C PHE A 222 9.26 -15.79 -24.58
N GLN A 223 10.21 -15.01 -25.11
CA GLN A 223 10.31 -14.75 -26.54
C GLN A 223 10.62 -16.04 -27.33
N ILE A 224 11.46 -16.92 -26.78
CA ILE A 224 11.70 -18.27 -27.34
C ILE A 224 10.42 -19.12 -27.37
N LYS A 225 9.46 -18.85 -26.48
CA LYS A 225 8.14 -19.52 -26.45
C LYS A 225 7.06 -18.79 -27.26
N GLY A 226 7.40 -17.68 -27.93
CA GLY A 226 6.46 -16.92 -28.75
C GLY A 226 5.65 -15.84 -28.03
N LEU A 227 6.05 -15.43 -26.81
CA LEU A 227 5.45 -14.33 -26.05
C LEU A 227 6.45 -13.17 -25.90
N SER A 228 6.09 -11.99 -26.40
CA SER A 228 6.93 -10.78 -26.31
C SER A 228 6.20 -9.62 -25.69
N PHE A 229 6.92 -8.84 -24.89
CA PHE A 229 6.41 -7.69 -24.16
C PHE A 229 7.48 -6.61 -23.99
N LEU A 230 7.02 -5.37 -23.80
CA LEU A 230 7.87 -4.24 -23.44
C LEU A 230 8.32 -4.38 -21.98
N VAL A 231 9.56 -3.96 -21.66
CA VAL A 231 10.03 -3.81 -20.28
C VAL A 231 10.17 -2.33 -19.97
N HIS A 232 9.37 -1.85 -19.01
CA HIS A 232 9.43 -0.48 -18.49
C HIS A 232 10.02 -0.50 -17.08
N ALA A 233 10.96 0.41 -16.81
CA ALA A 233 11.41 0.65 -15.44
C ALA A 233 10.71 1.89 -14.87
N ASP A 234 9.88 1.69 -13.85
CA ASP A 234 9.38 2.78 -13.02
C ASP A 234 10.48 3.17 -12.03
N ALA A 235 11.41 4.00 -12.50
CA ALA A 235 12.54 4.52 -11.73
C ALA A 235 12.29 5.95 -11.27
N ALA A 236 11.03 6.32 -11.02
CA ALA A 236 10.65 7.65 -10.59
C ALA A 236 11.49 8.10 -9.38
N TRP A 237 11.62 7.22 -8.37
CA TRP A 237 12.52 7.44 -7.24
C TRP A 237 13.97 7.01 -7.54
N GLY A 238 14.18 5.77 -7.99
CA GLY A 238 15.50 5.15 -8.05
C GLY A 238 16.40 5.57 -9.22
N GLY A 239 15.89 6.27 -10.22
CA GLY A 239 16.62 6.54 -11.46
C GLY A 239 17.90 7.34 -11.26
N TYR A 240 17.91 8.33 -10.36
CA TYR A 240 19.12 9.13 -10.09
C TYR A 240 20.21 8.34 -9.34
N PHE A 241 19.88 7.24 -8.64
CA PHE A 241 20.88 6.39 -7.98
C PHE A 241 21.80 5.68 -8.99
N ALA A 242 21.39 5.52 -10.25
CA ALA A 242 22.27 5.03 -11.31
C ALA A 242 23.53 5.91 -11.51
N THR A 243 23.51 7.17 -11.08
CA THR A 243 24.70 8.05 -11.09
C THR A 243 25.82 7.56 -10.18
N MET A 244 25.52 6.75 -9.16
CA MET A 244 26.53 6.12 -8.30
C MET A 244 27.40 5.11 -9.05
N LEU A 245 26.88 4.52 -10.14
CA LEU A 245 27.60 3.58 -11.02
C LEU A 245 28.36 4.29 -12.16
N CYS A 246 27.93 5.49 -12.53
CA CYS A 246 28.47 6.21 -13.69
C CYS A 246 29.85 6.81 -13.39
N LYS A 247 30.93 6.32 -14.01
CA LYS A 247 32.27 6.93 -13.91
C LYS A 247 32.27 8.33 -14.58
N GLY A 248 32.66 9.38 -13.84
CA GLY A 248 32.84 10.72 -14.39
C GLY A 248 34.11 10.85 -15.24
N LYS A 249 34.15 11.82 -16.18
CA LYS A 249 35.43 12.29 -16.75
C LYS A 249 36.14 13.14 -15.69
N GLU A 250 37.46 13.00 -15.53
CA GLU A 250 38.23 13.82 -14.59
C GLU A 250 37.95 15.31 -14.79
N PHE A 251 37.64 16.01 -13.70
CA PHE A 251 37.46 17.45 -13.71
C PHE A 251 38.82 18.12 -13.95
N GLN A 252 39.00 18.76 -15.12
CA GLN A 252 40.14 19.65 -15.35
C GLN A 252 39.69 21.10 -15.11
N PRO A 253 40.25 21.78 -14.10
CA PRO A 253 40.02 23.21 -13.91
C PRO A 253 40.32 24.00 -15.19
N ALA A 254 39.57 25.08 -15.44
CA ALA A 254 39.71 25.87 -16.66
C ALA A 254 41.16 26.38 -16.90
N ASP A 255 41.94 26.55 -15.83
CA ASP A 255 43.33 27.04 -15.84
C ASP A 255 44.39 25.98 -16.16
N THR A 256 44.04 24.69 -16.29
CA THR A 256 44.99 23.61 -16.62
C THR A 256 44.85 23.05 -18.02
N ARG A 257 44.02 23.66 -18.90
CA ARG A 257 43.97 23.27 -20.32
C ARG A 257 45.31 23.61 -20.99
N PRO A 258 46.11 22.63 -21.47
CA PRO A 258 47.27 22.97 -22.28
C PRO A 258 46.79 23.63 -23.57
N SER A 259 47.33 24.82 -23.87
CA SER A 259 47.07 25.51 -25.14
C SER A 259 47.53 24.64 -26.31
N LYS A 260 46.60 23.90 -26.94
CA LYS A 260 46.90 23.24 -28.20
C LYS A 260 46.90 24.31 -29.29
N LYS A 261 48.10 24.79 -29.66
CA LYS A 261 48.30 25.42 -30.97
C LYS A 261 47.87 24.41 -32.05
N PRO A 262 47.14 24.83 -33.10
CA PRO A 262 46.77 23.92 -34.17
C PRO A 262 48.04 23.45 -34.90
N LYS A 263 48.23 22.14 -35.00
CA LYS A 263 49.21 21.55 -35.92
C LYS A 263 48.64 21.65 -37.34
N ALA A 264 49.45 22.13 -38.27
CA ALA A 264 49.15 22.11 -39.70
C ALA A 264 48.98 20.66 -40.20
N PRO A 265 48.13 20.42 -41.21
CA PRO A 265 47.92 19.07 -41.73
C PRO A 265 49.16 18.62 -42.52
N SER A 266 49.72 17.46 -42.17
CA SER A 266 50.65 16.75 -43.02
C SER A 266 49.85 15.95 -44.04
N SER A 267 50.15 16.18 -45.32
CA SER A 267 49.80 15.33 -46.45
C SER A 267 50.35 13.93 -46.21
N ASP A 268 49.47 12.94 -46.07
CA ASP A 268 49.62 11.54 -46.48
C ASP A 268 48.43 10.75 -45.89
N ASP A 269 47.23 11.01 -46.43
CA ASP A 269 46.09 10.10 -46.26
C ASP A 269 46.00 9.27 -47.56
N GLU A 270 46.48 8.03 -47.50
CA GLU A 270 46.30 7.04 -48.55
C GLU A 270 44.83 6.69 -48.71
N ILE A 271 44.36 6.80 -49.95
CA ILE A 271 43.04 6.38 -50.41
C ILE A 271 43.02 4.85 -50.40
N VAL A 272 42.20 4.24 -49.55
CA VAL A 272 41.80 2.83 -49.67
C VAL A 272 40.37 2.78 -50.21
N THR A 273 40.26 2.29 -51.43
CA THR A 273 39.01 2.04 -52.17
C THR A 273 38.19 0.90 -51.55
N ILE A 274 36.88 1.11 -51.51
CA ILE A 274 35.85 0.16 -51.10
C ILE A 274 35.70 -0.93 -52.19
N GLN A 275 35.84 -2.20 -51.82
CA GLN A 275 35.28 -3.33 -52.56
C GLN A 275 34.46 -4.21 -51.63
N GLU A 276 33.19 -4.39 -52.02
CA GLU A 276 32.30 -5.54 -51.84
C GLU A 276 32.30 -6.25 -50.48
N ILE A 277 31.27 -5.97 -49.67
CA ILE A 277 30.80 -6.87 -48.61
C ILE A 277 29.51 -7.52 -49.11
N GLU A 278 29.64 -8.77 -49.54
CA GLU A 278 28.54 -9.71 -49.72
C GLU A 278 27.87 -10.02 -48.37
N ALA A 279 26.60 -10.45 -48.45
CA ALA A 279 25.69 -10.76 -47.36
C ALA A 279 26.34 -11.56 -46.21
N GLY A 280 26.64 -10.89 -45.09
CA GLY A 280 26.98 -11.50 -43.81
C GLY A 280 25.75 -11.61 -42.93
N GLU A 281 25.58 -12.77 -42.30
CA GLU A 281 24.54 -13.06 -41.29
C GLU A 281 24.51 -11.95 -40.22
N GLU A 282 23.37 -11.27 -40.08
CA GLU A 282 23.10 -10.40 -38.93
C GLU A 282 23.08 -11.27 -37.66
N THR A 283 24.14 -11.19 -36.86
CA THR A 283 24.11 -11.63 -35.47
C THR A 283 23.15 -10.73 -34.71
N ASP A 284 22.09 -11.33 -34.18
CA ASP A 284 21.04 -10.67 -33.41
C ASP A 284 21.67 -10.13 -32.10
N LEU A 285 22.01 -8.84 -32.05
CA LEU A 285 22.58 -8.14 -30.88
C LEU A 285 21.63 -8.10 -29.65
N ASP A 286 20.54 -8.87 -29.68
CA ASP A 286 19.61 -9.14 -28.56
C ASP A 286 20.13 -10.23 -27.60
N GLU A 287 21.25 -10.91 -27.92
CA GLU A 287 21.99 -11.68 -26.91
C GLU A 287 22.57 -10.71 -25.86
N LEU A 288 21.80 -10.51 -24.78
CA LEU A 288 22.24 -9.77 -23.61
C LEU A 288 23.49 -10.45 -23.04
N ASP A 289 24.66 -9.90 -23.35
CA ASP A 289 25.91 -10.26 -22.69
C ASP A 289 25.87 -9.73 -21.24
N PHE A 290 25.30 -10.53 -20.35
CA PHE A 290 25.30 -10.28 -18.91
C PHE A 290 26.69 -10.47 -18.29
N GLU A 291 27.66 -11.10 -18.98
CA GLU A 291 29.04 -11.18 -18.52
C GLU A 291 29.72 -9.79 -18.62
N SER A 292 29.43 -8.99 -19.65
CA SER A 292 29.89 -7.58 -19.74
C SER A 292 29.30 -6.66 -18.65
N ALA A 293 28.15 -7.00 -18.07
CA ALA A 293 27.61 -6.28 -16.92
C ALA A 293 28.51 -6.43 -15.68
N SER A 294 29.28 -7.53 -15.60
CA SER A 294 30.27 -7.76 -14.55
C SER A 294 31.49 -6.84 -14.67
N GLU A 295 31.79 -6.24 -15.83
CA GLU A 295 32.87 -5.26 -15.97
C GLU A 295 32.52 -3.87 -15.37
N TYR A 296 31.22 -3.60 -15.16
CA TYR A 296 30.73 -2.37 -14.51
C TYR A 296 30.38 -2.58 -13.02
N VAL A 297 30.31 -3.83 -12.58
CA VAL A 297 30.34 -4.21 -11.17
C VAL A 297 31.82 -4.26 -10.81
N ASP A 298 32.28 -3.51 -9.80
CA ASP A 298 33.70 -3.56 -9.41
C ASP A 298 34.10 -5.03 -9.19
N SER A 299 35.07 -5.56 -9.95
CA SER A 299 35.56 -6.94 -9.79
C SER A 299 36.17 -7.20 -8.40
N ASP A 300 36.41 -6.13 -7.65
CA ASP A 300 36.84 -6.11 -6.25
C ASP A 300 35.63 -6.07 -5.30
N VAL A 301 34.59 -6.91 -5.53
CA VAL A 301 33.31 -6.92 -4.79
C VAL A 301 33.48 -7.17 -3.27
N ASP A 302 34.59 -7.78 -2.87
CA ASP A 302 34.97 -8.01 -1.46
C ASP A 302 35.86 -6.92 -0.86
N GLU A 303 36.42 -6.01 -1.68
CA GLU A 303 37.09 -4.82 -1.15
C GLU A 303 36.03 -3.72 -1.02
N LEU A 304 35.96 -3.11 0.16
CA LEU A 304 35.10 -1.95 0.37
C LEU A 304 35.45 -0.90 -0.67
N PRO A 305 34.46 -0.16 -1.22
CA PRO A 305 34.81 0.98 -2.03
C PRO A 305 35.73 1.84 -1.19
N ASP A 306 36.87 2.19 -1.80
CA ASP A 306 37.76 3.26 -1.35
C ASP A 306 36.87 4.30 -0.67
N ILE A 307 37.10 4.58 0.62
CA ILE A 307 36.42 5.66 1.33
C ILE A 307 36.76 6.91 0.53
N ARG A 308 35.95 7.23 -0.47
CA ARG A 308 36.23 8.34 -1.37
C ARG A 308 36.10 9.55 -0.49
N ALA A 309 37.22 10.26 -0.34
CA ALA A 309 37.33 11.44 0.49
C ALA A 309 36.39 12.52 -0.04
N GLY A 310 35.11 12.44 0.34
CA GLY A 310 34.18 13.55 0.27
C GLY A 310 34.63 14.57 1.29
N ARG A 311 35.28 15.65 0.81
CA ARG A 311 35.95 16.69 1.62
C ARG A 311 37.04 16.12 2.53
N GLU A 312 37.99 16.96 2.94
CA GLU A 312 39.13 16.50 3.74
C GLU A 312 38.66 15.65 4.94
N PRO A 313 39.17 14.41 5.14
CA PRO A 313 38.77 13.53 6.24
C PRO A 313 38.90 14.17 7.62
N ASN A 314 39.69 15.25 7.71
CA ASN A 314 39.99 16.01 8.91
C ASN A 314 39.16 17.30 9.07
N GLY A 315 38.28 17.63 8.11
CA GLY A 315 37.40 18.81 8.18
C GLY A 315 36.22 18.62 9.14
N ASP A 316 35.77 19.74 9.73
CA ASP A 316 34.51 19.81 10.47
C ASP A 316 33.33 19.54 9.52
N GLY A 317 32.48 18.56 9.87
CA GLY A 317 31.28 18.22 9.09
C GLY A 317 31.47 17.16 7.99
N PHE A 318 32.50 16.32 8.09
CA PHE A 318 32.69 15.14 7.25
C PHE A 318 31.49 14.17 7.37
N VAL A 319 30.98 13.71 6.22
CA VAL A 319 29.96 12.65 6.12
C VAL A 319 30.50 11.55 5.22
N PRO A 320 30.59 10.29 5.71
CA PRO A 320 31.02 9.16 4.88
C PRO A 320 30.06 8.89 3.72
N SER A 321 30.60 8.32 2.65
CA SER A 321 29.81 7.75 1.57
C SER A 321 29.58 6.25 1.81
N LEU A 322 28.44 5.73 1.34
CA LEU A 322 28.14 4.31 1.36
C LEU A 322 27.72 3.85 -0.05
N SER A 323 28.27 2.72 -0.49
CA SER A 323 27.89 2.12 -1.77
C SER A 323 26.55 1.37 -1.66
N LEU A 324 25.90 1.21 -2.80
CA LEU A 324 24.68 0.42 -2.91
C LEU A 324 24.97 -1.08 -2.69
N ARG A 325 23.94 -1.84 -2.35
CA ARG A 325 24.00 -3.31 -2.32
C ARG A 325 24.32 -3.86 -3.70
N VAL A 326 25.00 -5.00 -3.75
CA VAL A 326 25.49 -5.58 -5.01
C VAL A 326 24.32 -5.91 -5.94
N GLU A 327 23.23 -6.43 -5.41
CA GLU A 327 22.00 -6.74 -6.14
C GLU A 327 21.40 -5.46 -6.75
N THR A 328 21.28 -4.40 -5.94
CA THR A 328 20.81 -3.09 -6.38
C THR A 328 21.68 -2.48 -7.48
N GLN A 329 23.01 -2.64 -7.39
CA GLN A 329 23.92 -2.18 -8.45
C GLN A 329 23.68 -2.92 -9.77
N ARG A 330 23.52 -4.25 -9.72
CA ARG A 330 23.22 -5.08 -10.90
C ARG A 330 21.92 -4.65 -11.57
N ASP A 331 20.86 -4.47 -10.79
CA ASP A 331 19.55 -4.08 -11.32
C ASP A 331 19.54 -2.64 -11.86
N LEU A 332 20.25 -1.70 -11.21
CA LEU A 332 20.43 -0.34 -11.76
C LEU A 332 21.28 -0.34 -13.04
N ALA A 333 22.29 -1.20 -13.15
CA ALA A 333 23.09 -1.33 -14.37
C ALA A 333 22.26 -1.87 -15.56
N ALA A 334 21.26 -2.72 -15.27
CA ALA A 334 20.35 -3.31 -16.24
C ALA A 334 19.33 -2.33 -16.84
N LEU A 335 19.18 -1.12 -16.28
CA LEU A 335 18.32 -0.06 -16.83
C LEU A 335 18.58 0.21 -18.32
N ARG A 336 19.82 0.06 -18.78
CA ARG A 336 20.22 0.24 -20.20
C ARG A 336 19.46 -0.64 -21.20
N TYR A 337 18.89 -1.75 -20.72
CA TYR A 337 18.18 -2.74 -21.54
C TYR A 337 16.64 -2.61 -21.49
N CYS A 338 16.12 -1.72 -20.63
CA CYS A 338 14.70 -1.39 -20.62
C CYS A 338 14.32 -0.64 -21.89
N ASP A 339 13.10 -0.82 -22.38
CA ASP A 339 12.61 -0.10 -23.55
C ASP A 339 12.27 1.36 -23.20
N SER A 340 11.84 1.60 -21.96
CA SER A 340 11.57 2.93 -21.42
C SER A 340 11.80 3.01 -19.91
N ILE A 341 12.12 4.20 -19.41
CA ILE A 341 12.38 4.49 -18.00
C ILE A 341 11.67 5.79 -17.61
N THR A 342 10.81 5.73 -16.60
CA THR A 342 10.32 6.91 -15.89
C THR A 342 11.35 7.32 -14.84
N VAL A 343 11.63 8.63 -14.70
CA VAL A 343 12.50 9.17 -13.64
C VAL A 343 12.02 10.54 -13.21
N ASP A 344 12.04 10.85 -11.90
CA ASP A 344 11.62 12.15 -11.40
C ASP A 344 12.81 12.99 -10.92
N PRO A 345 13.24 14.01 -11.69
CA PRO A 345 14.12 15.05 -11.19
C PRO A 345 13.64 15.69 -9.87
N HIS A 346 12.34 15.86 -9.68
CA HIS A 346 11.79 16.44 -8.45
C HIS A 346 11.78 15.51 -7.22
N LYS A 347 12.26 14.27 -7.37
CA LYS A 347 12.48 13.31 -6.28
C LYS A 347 13.97 13.28 -5.92
N ALA A 348 14.65 12.18 -6.20
CA ALA A 348 16.08 12.00 -5.89
C ALA A 348 17.01 12.88 -6.73
N GLY A 349 16.48 13.63 -7.71
CA GLY A 349 17.22 14.66 -8.42
C GLY A 349 17.35 15.99 -7.67
N TYR A 350 16.62 16.23 -6.58
CA TYR A 350 16.65 17.51 -5.83
C TYR A 350 16.22 18.74 -6.66
N ILE A 351 15.50 18.56 -7.77
CA ILE A 351 14.89 19.66 -8.52
C ILE A 351 13.56 20.06 -7.84
N PRO A 352 13.14 21.34 -7.81
CA PRO A 352 11.80 21.71 -7.34
C PRO A 352 10.69 21.16 -8.25
N TYR A 353 9.54 20.83 -7.67
CA TYR A 353 8.32 20.55 -8.44
C TYR A 353 7.92 21.75 -9.33
N PRO A 354 7.36 21.51 -10.53
CA PRO A 354 7.16 20.22 -11.21
C PRO A 354 8.35 19.84 -12.13
N ALA A 355 8.81 18.59 -12.03
CA ALA A 355 9.78 18.00 -12.95
C ALA A 355 9.77 16.45 -12.87
N GLY A 356 8.95 15.81 -13.71
CA GLY A 356 9.07 14.39 -14.06
C GLY A 356 9.81 14.21 -15.39
N ALA A 357 10.12 12.97 -15.78
CA ALA A 357 10.69 12.68 -17.07
C ALA A 357 10.41 11.24 -17.54
N LEU A 358 10.35 11.07 -18.86
CA LEU A 358 10.29 9.78 -19.52
C LEU A 358 11.43 9.68 -20.54
N THR A 359 12.10 8.53 -20.56
CA THR A 359 13.15 8.22 -21.54
C THR A 359 12.85 6.91 -22.25
N TYR A 360 13.16 6.86 -23.54
CA TYR A 360 13.05 5.69 -24.41
C TYR A 360 14.44 5.25 -24.85
N ARG A 361 14.68 3.93 -24.84
CA ARG A 361 15.91 3.34 -25.40
C ARG A 361 15.99 3.58 -26.90
N ASP A 362 14.87 3.35 -27.59
CA ASP A 362 14.69 3.68 -28.99
C ASP A 362 13.76 4.88 -29.09
N GLY A 363 14.32 6.02 -29.49
CA GLY A 363 13.58 7.27 -29.61
C GLY A 363 12.40 7.18 -30.57
N ARG A 364 12.35 6.22 -31.50
CA ARG A 364 11.23 6.03 -32.43
C ARG A 364 9.92 5.70 -31.69
N LEU A 365 9.97 5.17 -30.47
CA LEU A 365 8.79 4.92 -29.62
C LEU A 365 7.93 6.17 -29.42
N ARG A 366 8.52 7.36 -29.39
CA ARG A 366 7.81 8.64 -29.17
C ARG A 366 6.78 8.96 -30.27
N PHE A 367 6.91 8.37 -31.45
CA PHE A 367 5.96 8.58 -32.55
C PHE A 367 4.67 7.79 -32.37
N LEU A 368 4.67 6.76 -31.52
CA LEU A 368 3.48 5.96 -31.25
C LEU A 368 2.40 6.73 -30.48
N VAL A 369 2.74 7.85 -29.83
CA VAL A 369 1.74 8.73 -29.19
C VAL A 369 1.24 9.83 -30.12
N THR A 370 1.65 9.81 -31.40
CA THR A 370 1.21 10.77 -32.42
C THR A 370 0.56 10.06 -33.60
N TRP A 371 0.08 10.85 -34.57
CA TRP A 371 -0.37 10.35 -35.88
C TRP A 371 0.75 10.36 -36.94
N THR A 372 2.00 10.64 -36.58
CA THR A 372 3.09 10.87 -37.54
C THR A 372 4.07 9.70 -37.59
N SER A 373 4.51 9.30 -38.79
CA SER A 373 5.65 8.39 -38.97
C SER A 373 6.98 9.11 -38.70
N PRO A 374 8.08 8.43 -38.30
CA PRO A 374 9.39 9.04 -38.18
C PRO A 374 9.79 9.73 -39.50
N TYR A 375 10.00 11.05 -39.47
CA TYR A 375 10.52 11.80 -40.60
C TYR A 375 12.04 11.78 -40.60
N LEU A 376 12.67 11.55 -41.76
CA LEU A 376 14.06 11.92 -42.02
C LEU A 376 14.18 13.43 -41.83
N SER A 377 14.71 13.87 -40.69
CA SER A 377 14.72 15.30 -40.35
C SER A 377 15.67 16.06 -41.27
N ARG A 378 15.12 16.92 -42.14
CA ARG A 378 15.88 17.98 -42.83
C ARG A 378 15.77 19.28 -42.04
N GLY A 379 16.69 19.52 -41.11
CA GLY A 379 17.09 20.85 -40.64
C GLY A 379 16.08 21.77 -39.93
N SER A 380 14.78 21.45 -39.81
CA SER A 380 13.81 22.27 -39.07
C SER A 380 13.54 21.70 -37.68
N VAL A 381 13.70 22.53 -36.65
CA VAL A 381 13.46 22.21 -35.23
C VAL A 381 12.04 21.65 -35.04
N THR A 382 11.92 20.33 -34.81
CA THR A 382 10.63 19.71 -34.47
C THR A 382 10.20 20.15 -33.07
N SER A 383 8.95 20.59 -32.92
CA SER A 383 8.38 20.92 -31.61
C SER A 383 8.42 19.68 -30.70
N ILE A 384 9.09 19.77 -29.56
CA ILE A 384 9.19 18.66 -28.59
C ILE A 384 7.86 18.37 -27.89
N GLY A 385 6.95 19.35 -27.85
CA GLY A 385 5.70 19.29 -27.09
C GLY A 385 4.59 18.46 -27.73
N ILE A 386 4.84 17.75 -28.84
CA ILE A 386 3.84 16.90 -29.51
C ILE A 386 3.98 15.41 -29.16
N TYR A 387 5.08 15.03 -28.49
CA TYR A 387 5.45 13.63 -28.25
C TYR A 387 5.08 13.15 -26.84
N GLY A 388 3.92 13.57 -26.33
CA GLY A 388 3.48 13.26 -24.98
C GLY A 388 2.01 13.62 -24.74
N VAL A 389 1.56 13.48 -23.51
CA VAL A 389 0.17 13.78 -23.08
C VAL A 389 -0.04 15.29 -22.94
N GLU A 390 0.99 16.00 -22.49
CA GLU A 390 0.91 17.44 -22.23
C GLU A 390 1.06 18.28 -23.50
N GLY A 391 0.48 19.49 -23.49
CA GLY A 391 0.69 20.51 -24.51
C GLY A 391 1.69 21.58 -24.06
N SER A 392 1.18 22.76 -23.67
CA SER A 392 2.02 23.82 -23.11
C SER A 392 2.70 23.38 -21.83
N LYS A 393 4.04 23.40 -21.82
CA LYS A 393 4.87 23.00 -20.69
C LYS A 393 5.95 24.04 -20.36
N PRO A 394 6.31 24.23 -19.08
CA PRO A 394 7.23 25.28 -18.69
C PRO A 394 8.67 24.95 -19.11
N GLY A 395 9.26 25.77 -19.99
CA GLY A 395 10.69 25.69 -20.29
C GLY A 395 11.58 25.87 -19.05
N ALA A 396 11.07 26.54 -18.01
CA ALA A 396 11.75 26.71 -16.73
C ALA A 396 12.04 25.39 -16.01
N SER A 397 11.15 24.39 -16.08
CA SER A 397 11.41 23.06 -15.49
C SER A 397 12.58 22.38 -16.20
N ALA A 398 12.62 22.42 -17.54
CA ALA A 398 13.73 21.88 -18.33
C ALA A 398 15.06 22.60 -18.02
N VAL A 399 15.05 23.92 -17.90
CA VAL A 399 16.23 24.71 -17.51
C VAL A 399 16.69 24.36 -16.08
N SER A 400 15.76 24.20 -15.14
CA SER A 400 16.08 23.81 -13.76
C SER A 400 16.75 22.44 -13.70
N THR A 401 16.18 21.44 -14.38
CA THR A 401 16.77 20.09 -14.48
C THR A 401 18.13 20.12 -15.18
N TRP A 402 18.25 20.84 -16.30
CA TRP A 402 19.51 20.96 -17.03
C TRP A 402 20.61 21.61 -16.17
N LEU A 403 20.28 22.73 -15.51
CA LEU A 403 21.22 23.45 -14.66
C LEU A 403 21.71 22.55 -13.51
N SER A 404 20.79 21.87 -12.82
CA SER A 404 21.14 20.95 -11.73
C SER A 404 22.05 19.81 -12.23
N ASN A 405 21.70 19.18 -13.36
CA ASN A 405 22.49 18.12 -13.97
C ASN A 405 23.89 18.57 -14.41
N LYS A 406 24.06 19.83 -14.82
CA LYS A 406 25.36 20.42 -15.18
C LYS A 406 26.18 20.85 -13.97
N CYS A 407 25.54 21.41 -12.94
CA CYS A 407 26.21 21.90 -11.75
C CYS A 407 26.66 20.76 -10.83
N ILE A 408 25.80 19.77 -10.60
CA ILE A 408 26.10 18.64 -9.71
C ILE A 408 26.84 17.55 -10.48
N GLY A 409 26.41 17.25 -11.71
CA GLY A 409 27.01 16.20 -12.56
C GLY A 409 26.32 14.84 -12.42
N LEU A 410 25.88 14.28 -13.55
CA LEU A 410 25.23 12.95 -13.61
C LEU A 410 26.25 11.79 -13.59
N HIS A 411 27.10 11.77 -12.58
CA HIS A 411 28.17 10.78 -12.40
C HIS A 411 28.49 10.57 -10.91
N ASN A 412 29.37 9.62 -10.62
CA ASN A 412 29.72 9.18 -9.27
C ASN A 412 30.41 10.25 -8.41
N GLN A 413 31.06 11.24 -9.03
CA GLN A 413 31.64 12.41 -8.34
C GLN A 413 30.65 13.57 -8.14
N GLY A 414 29.41 13.42 -8.61
CA GLY A 414 28.38 14.45 -8.60
C GLY A 414 27.17 14.00 -7.81
N TYR A 415 26.06 13.73 -8.49
CA TYR A 415 24.86 13.15 -7.87
C TYR A 415 25.16 11.84 -7.17
N GLY A 416 26.08 11.02 -7.70
CA GLY A 416 26.44 9.77 -7.05
C GLY A 416 27.11 9.98 -5.70
N ALA A 417 27.91 11.04 -5.53
CA ALA A 417 28.51 11.38 -4.25
C ALA A 417 27.45 11.89 -3.26
N LEU A 418 26.58 12.80 -3.70
CA LEU A 418 25.45 13.31 -2.91
C LEU A 418 24.54 12.18 -2.42
N LEU A 419 24.18 11.27 -3.31
CA LEU A 419 23.32 10.13 -2.98
C LEU A 419 24.05 9.11 -2.13
N ALA A 420 25.37 8.91 -2.28
CA ALA A 420 26.14 8.03 -1.41
C ALA A 420 26.20 8.53 0.04
N GLU A 421 26.29 9.85 0.26
CA GLU A 421 26.18 10.46 1.60
C GLU A 421 24.77 10.30 2.19
N ALA A 422 23.74 10.46 1.35
CA ALA A 422 22.35 10.20 1.74
C ALA A 422 22.12 8.70 2.06
N CYS A 423 22.73 7.79 1.31
CA CYS A 423 22.70 6.34 1.58
C CYS A 423 23.35 6.00 2.91
N PHE A 424 24.53 6.56 3.20
CA PHE A 424 25.16 6.41 4.50
C PHE A 424 24.25 6.90 5.63
N THR A 425 23.66 8.09 5.45
CA THR A 425 22.71 8.65 6.41
C THR A 425 21.49 7.75 6.59
N SER A 426 20.96 7.18 5.51
CA SER A 426 19.85 6.24 5.54
C SER A 426 20.21 4.99 6.35
N SER A 427 21.34 4.37 6.07
CA SER A 427 21.79 3.18 6.80
C SER A 427 22.07 3.46 8.28
N MET A 428 22.49 4.68 8.64
CA MET A 428 22.60 5.09 10.05
C MET A 428 21.23 5.17 10.74
N PHE A 429 20.19 5.65 10.06
CA PHE A 429 18.82 5.56 10.57
C PHE A 429 18.34 4.11 10.63
N SER A 430 18.65 3.27 9.66
CA SER A 430 18.35 1.83 9.69
C SER A 430 19.00 1.13 10.89
N ALA A 431 20.26 1.45 11.17
CA ALA A 431 20.96 1.00 12.36
C ALA A 431 20.26 1.47 13.65
N LEU A 432 19.77 2.71 13.67
CA LEU A 432 18.96 3.21 14.78
C LEU A 432 17.67 2.40 14.93
N TRP A 433 16.86 2.24 13.88
CA TRP A 433 15.60 1.49 13.96
C TRP A 433 15.81 0.02 14.32
N ALA A 434 16.94 -0.56 13.93
CA ALA A 434 17.34 -1.90 14.28
C ALA A 434 17.64 -2.11 15.78
N ALA A 435 18.22 -1.10 16.45
CA ALA A 435 18.77 -1.25 17.78
C ALA A 435 18.27 -0.19 18.80
N VAL A 436 17.26 0.59 18.44
CA VAL A 436 16.65 1.60 19.32
C VAL A 436 16.01 0.95 20.55
N ASP A 437 15.51 -0.28 20.42
CA ASP A 437 14.92 -1.05 21.52
C ASP A 437 15.96 -1.77 22.42
N VAL A 438 17.24 -1.79 22.04
CA VAL A 438 18.31 -2.40 22.86
C VAL A 438 18.42 -1.66 24.19
N GLY A 439 18.30 -2.41 25.30
CA GLY A 439 18.30 -1.87 26.66
C GLY A 439 16.95 -1.30 27.12
N ARG A 440 15.89 -1.42 26.32
CA ARG A 440 14.53 -0.97 26.64
C ARG A 440 13.58 -2.17 26.70
N SER A 441 12.73 -2.21 27.73
CA SER A 441 11.79 -3.32 27.95
C SER A 441 10.34 -2.98 27.60
N SER A 442 10.01 -1.71 27.37
CA SER A 442 8.64 -1.24 27.16
C SER A 442 8.09 -1.49 25.76
N PHE A 443 8.95 -1.40 24.73
CA PHE A 443 8.58 -1.58 23.33
C PHE A 443 9.63 -2.37 22.55
N MET A 444 9.26 -2.79 21.35
CA MET A 444 10.16 -3.33 20.34
C MET A 444 10.05 -2.49 19.06
N CYS A 445 11.15 -2.40 18.35
CA CYS A 445 11.23 -1.76 17.04
C CYS A 445 11.85 -2.75 16.06
N VAL A 446 11.12 -3.04 14.98
CA VAL A 446 11.51 -4.06 14.00
C VAL A 446 11.62 -3.39 12.63
N PRO A 447 12.81 -3.33 12.03
CA PRO A 447 12.98 -2.86 10.67
C PRO A 447 12.34 -3.84 9.69
N PHE A 448 11.72 -3.33 8.63
CA PHE A 448 11.11 -4.16 7.60
C PHE A 448 12.14 -5.06 6.90
N ASN A 449 13.29 -4.50 6.53
CA ASN A 449 14.38 -5.28 5.96
C ASN A 449 15.04 -6.16 7.05
N GLU A 450 15.21 -7.44 6.74
CA GLU A 450 15.80 -8.41 7.65
C GLU A 450 17.29 -8.17 7.88
N PHE A 451 17.76 -8.55 9.07
CA PHE A 451 19.18 -8.61 9.36
C PHE A 451 19.86 -9.76 8.62
N PRO A 452 21.17 -9.66 8.31
CA PRO A 452 21.96 -10.80 7.86
C PRO A 452 21.81 -12.04 8.77
N SER A 453 21.77 -11.84 10.09
CA SER A 453 21.53 -12.93 11.04
C SER A 453 20.15 -13.56 10.96
N GLU A 454 19.10 -12.81 10.59
CA GLU A 454 17.73 -13.34 10.45
C GLU A 454 17.60 -14.26 9.23
N THR A 455 18.38 -13.99 8.18
CA THR A 455 18.44 -14.85 6.99
C THR A 455 19.28 -16.11 7.18
N THR A 456 20.04 -16.19 8.28
CA THR A 456 20.94 -17.31 8.58
C THR A 456 20.36 -18.19 9.71
N ALA A 457 20.02 -19.45 9.39
CA ALA A 457 19.41 -20.36 10.36
C ALA A 457 20.30 -20.55 11.61
N GLY A 458 19.71 -20.35 12.80
CA GLY A 458 20.37 -20.60 14.09
C GLY A 458 21.16 -19.42 14.68
N VAL A 459 21.20 -18.26 14.02
CA VAL A 459 21.87 -17.06 14.54
C VAL A 459 20.87 -16.17 15.26
N ASN A 460 21.17 -15.77 16.50
CA ASN A 460 20.29 -14.89 17.28
C ASN A 460 20.49 -13.41 16.87
N PRO A 461 19.45 -12.72 16.36
CA PRO A 461 19.54 -11.31 15.95
C PRO A 461 19.93 -10.35 17.06
N GLN A 462 19.71 -10.72 18.33
CA GLN A 462 20.06 -9.89 19.47
C GLN A 462 21.57 -9.60 19.58
N PHE A 463 22.42 -10.54 19.13
CA PHE A 463 23.86 -10.32 19.11
C PHE A 463 24.24 -9.20 18.13
N GLU A 464 23.66 -9.22 16.93
CA GLU A 464 23.87 -8.20 15.90
C GLU A 464 23.32 -6.84 16.33
N LYS A 465 22.12 -6.79 16.93
CA LYS A 465 21.57 -5.56 17.54
C LYS A 465 22.53 -4.95 18.58
N ASN A 466 23.15 -5.78 19.43
CA ASN A 466 24.11 -5.31 20.43
C ASN A 466 25.40 -4.75 19.80
N ILE A 467 25.87 -5.34 18.70
CA ILE A 467 27.00 -4.82 17.93
C ILE A 467 26.64 -3.46 17.33
N ILE A 468 25.48 -3.34 16.69
CA ILE A 468 25.00 -2.09 16.09
C ILE A 468 24.94 -0.98 17.15
N ARG A 469 24.33 -1.24 18.30
CA ARG A 469 24.24 -0.26 19.39
C ARG A 469 25.64 0.19 19.85
N LYS A 470 26.50 -0.75 20.24
CA LYS A 470 27.79 -0.43 20.89
C LYS A 470 28.86 0.09 19.93
N GLN A 471 28.92 -0.44 18.71
CA GLN A 471 30.02 -0.18 17.78
C GLN A 471 29.68 0.85 16.70
N ILE A 472 28.39 1.14 16.47
CA ILE A 472 27.94 2.12 15.46
C ILE A 472 27.22 3.30 16.13
N LEU A 473 26.13 3.05 16.87
CA LEU A 473 25.27 4.13 17.38
C LEU A 473 25.86 4.90 18.57
N ASP A 474 26.49 4.20 19.52
CA ASP A 474 27.08 4.81 20.72
C ASP A 474 28.41 5.52 20.43
N LYS A 475 28.94 5.39 19.21
CA LYS A 475 30.14 6.11 18.76
C LYS A 475 29.83 7.57 18.52
N SER A 476 30.66 8.44 19.11
CA SER A 476 30.45 9.89 19.06
C SER A 476 30.79 10.50 17.69
N ASP A 477 31.74 9.88 16.97
CA ASP A 477 32.17 10.27 15.64
C ASP A 477 32.15 9.06 14.69
N SER A 478 31.47 9.21 13.56
CA SER A 478 31.44 8.20 12.49
C SER A 478 32.84 7.80 11.99
N LYS A 479 33.83 8.71 12.08
CA LYS A 479 35.23 8.42 11.71
C LYS A 479 35.85 7.27 12.50
N GLU A 480 35.31 6.95 13.69
CA GLU A 480 35.81 5.84 14.52
C GLU A 480 35.51 4.47 13.91
N PHE A 481 34.31 4.26 13.37
CA PHE A 481 33.88 2.94 12.90
C PHE A 481 33.99 2.78 11.37
N VAL A 482 34.01 3.86 10.61
CA VAL A 482 34.11 3.82 9.14
C VAL A 482 35.43 3.18 8.66
N LYS A 483 36.46 3.18 9.50
CA LYS A 483 37.73 2.48 9.23
C LYS A 483 37.62 0.95 9.38
N ASN A 484 36.53 0.45 9.98
CA ASN A 484 36.31 -0.97 10.18
C ASN A 484 35.53 -1.56 8.98
N PRO A 485 36.16 -2.43 8.19
CA PRO A 485 35.56 -3.00 6.99
C PRO A 485 34.27 -3.80 7.28
N GLU A 486 34.27 -4.58 8.35
CA GLU A 486 33.13 -5.43 8.72
C GLU A 486 31.93 -4.61 9.18
N LEU A 487 32.15 -3.50 9.90
CA LEU A 487 31.06 -2.61 10.32
C LEU A 487 30.45 -1.86 9.14
N MET A 488 31.25 -1.48 8.15
CA MET A 488 30.74 -0.87 6.92
C MET A 488 30.00 -1.88 6.03
N LYS A 489 30.46 -3.14 5.99
CA LYS A 489 29.74 -4.24 5.32
C LYS A 489 28.39 -4.50 5.99
N LEU A 490 28.36 -4.54 7.33
CA LEU A 490 27.13 -4.62 8.11
C LEU A 490 26.22 -3.43 7.81
N LEU A 491 26.71 -2.19 7.87
CA LEU A 491 25.92 -1.00 7.62
C LEU A 491 25.28 -0.97 6.22
N ARG A 492 26.03 -1.40 5.18
CA ARG A 492 25.52 -1.59 3.81
C ARG A 492 24.41 -2.64 3.73
N ALA A 493 24.46 -3.65 4.58
CA ALA A 493 23.43 -4.69 4.65
C ALA A 493 22.16 -4.24 5.38
N LEU A 494 22.16 -3.11 6.12
CA LEU A 494 21.00 -2.65 6.88
C LEU A 494 20.04 -1.75 6.06
N GLY A 495 18.74 -2.00 6.21
CA GLY A 495 17.67 -1.09 5.77
C GLY A 495 17.23 -1.24 4.32
N SER A 496 16.72 -0.15 3.75
CA SER A 496 16.17 -0.09 2.39
C SER A 496 17.23 -0.28 1.30
N ASP A 497 16.81 -0.74 0.12
CA ASP A 497 17.68 -0.77 -1.06
C ASP A 497 18.01 0.67 -1.54
N LEU A 498 17.04 1.58 -1.48
CA LEU A 498 17.17 2.98 -1.92
C LEU A 498 16.53 3.97 -0.95
N ASN A 499 17.11 4.14 0.24
CA ASN A 499 16.88 5.27 1.17
C ASN A 499 15.44 5.49 1.71
N ILE A 500 14.57 4.48 1.70
CA ILE A 500 13.24 4.57 2.30
C ILE A 500 13.10 3.48 3.36
N ASN A 501 13.44 3.81 4.60
CA ASN A 501 13.44 2.84 5.69
C ASN A 501 12.02 2.63 6.22
N ALA A 502 11.51 1.42 6.04
CA ALA A 502 10.27 0.95 6.64
C ALA A 502 10.57 0.21 7.96
N PHE A 503 9.78 0.46 8.99
CA PHE A 503 9.88 -0.21 10.29
C PHE A 503 8.55 -0.14 11.04
N ALA A 504 8.36 -1.01 12.01
CA ALA A 504 7.14 -1.07 12.79
C ALA A 504 7.44 -1.20 14.28
N LEU A 505 6.45 -0.83 15.09
CA LEU A 505 6.53 -0.87 16.54
C LEU A 505 5.52 -1.87 17.09
N ASN A 506 5.93 -2.52 18.17
CA ASN A 506 5.01 -3.22 19.05
C ASN A 506 5.42 -2.94 20.50
N TRP A 507 4.55 -3.24 21.46
CA TRP A 507 4.76 -2.94 22.87
C TRP A 507 4.64 -4.19 23.74
N LYS A 508 5.20 -4.12 24.95
CA LYS A 508 5.18 -5.22 25.92
C LYS A 508 4.39 -4.84 27.17
N TYR A 509 3.76 -5.80 27.82
CA TYR A 509 3.13 -5.63 29.13
C TYR A 509 4.19 -5.52 30.25
N GLY A 510 3.75 -5.27 31.48
CA GLY A 510 4.64 -5.12 32.64
C GLY A 510 5.44 -6.39 32.98
N ASP A 511 4.92 -7.56 32.60
CA ASP A 511 5.56 -8.87 32.75
C ASP A 511 6.54 -9.22 31.61
N GLY A 512 6.67 -8.34 30.61
CA GLY A 512 7.55 -8.52 29.46
C GLY A 512 6.92 -9.26 28.28
N THR A 513 5.68 -9.75 28.39
CA THR A 513 4.96 -10.37 27.27
C THR A 513 4.63 -9.34 26.19
N ALA A 514 4.76 -9.69 24.91
CA ALA A 514 4.42 -8.78 23.82
C ALA A 514 2.91 -8.72 23.59
N ASN A 515 2.41 -7.55 23.19
CA ASN A 515 1.10 -7.46 22.59
C ASN A 515 1.04 -8.32 21.31
N THR A 516 -0.06 -9.04 21.14
CA THR A 516 -0.29 -9.91 19.96
C THR A 516 -1.37 -9.36 19.02
N ASP A 517 -2.08 -8.30 19.43
CA ASP A 517 -3.17 -7.70 18.66
C ASP A 517 -2.61 -6.67 17.67
N VAL A 518 -2.85 -6.90 16.36
CA VAL A 518 -2.39 -6.04 15.27
C VAL A 518 -3.01 -4.65 15.36
N GLU A 519 -4.28 -4.53 15.72
CA GLU A 519 -4.97 -3.23 15.81
C GLU A 519 -4.40 -2.38 16.95
N GLU A 520 -3.98 -3.01 18.05
CA GLU A 520 -3.34 -2.29 19.16
C GLU A 520 -1.89 -1.88 18.86
N ALA A 521 -1.21 -2.61 17.97
CA ALA A 521 0.07 -2.17 17.41
C ALA A 521 -0.11 -1.00 16.44
N ASN A 522 -1.10 -1.08 15.53
CA ASN A 522 -1.47 0.01 14.62
C ASN A 522 -1.87 1.27 15.40
N TYR A 523 -2.62 1.09 16.48
CA TYR A 523 -3.04 2.17 17.36
C TYR A 523 -1.84 2.87 18.03
N LEU A 524 -0.84 2.13 18.53
CA LEU A 524 0.41 2.71 19.01
C LEU A 524 1.08 3.54 17.91
N MET A 525 1.28 2.97 16.73
CA MET A 525 1.98 3.62 15.62
C MET A 525 1.26 4.87 15.13
N THR A 526 -0.07 4.84 15.03
CA THR A 526 -0.92 5.99 14.69
C THR A 526 -0.69 7.15 15.66
N ARG A 527 -0.62 6.85 16.96
CA ARG A 527 -0.39 7.88 17.99
C ARG A 527 1.03 8.44 17.96
N VAL A 528 2.02 7.60 17.66
CA VAL A 528 3.41 8.02 17.49
C VAL A 528 3.54 8.96 16.29
N VAL A 529 2.98 8.59 15.13
CA VAL A 529 3.02 9.41 13.90
C VAL A 529 2.29 10.73 14.09
N ARG A 530 1.12 10.74 14.74
CA ARG A 530 0.40 11.98 15.08
C ARG A 530 1.24 12.98 15.87
N ARG A 531 2.16 12.51 16.70
CA ARG A 531 3.07 13.39 17.48
C ARG A 531 4.34 13.77 16.71
N LEU A 532 4.66 13.05 15.65
CA LEU A 532 5.85 13.19 14.81
C LEU A 532 5.49 13.56 13.36
N SER A 533 4.33 14.18 13.15
CA SER A 533 3.86 14.64 11.84
C SER A 533 2.89 15.82 12.01
N ILE A 534 2.47 16.43 10.90
CA ILE A 534 1.46 17.50 10.88
C ILE A 534 0.21 16.91 10.23
N GLU A 535 -0.84 16.69 11.02
CA GLU A 535 -2.12 16.15 10.54
C GLU A 535 -3.24 17.20 10.59
N ASP A 536 -3.13 18.16 11.52
CA ASP A 536 -4.15 19.19 11.73
C ASP A 536 -3.58 20.61 11.51
N PRO A 537 -4.35 21.54 10.91
CA PRO A 537 -3.95 22.94 10.75
C PRO A 537 -3.58 23.67 12.06
N ASN A 538 -4.03 23.17 13.21
CA ASN A 538 -3.71 23.71 14.54
C ASN A 538 -2.42 23.12 15.14
N ASP A 539 -1.83 22.10 14.52
CA ASP A 539 -0.52 21.60 14.92
C ASP A 539 0.52 22.72 14.81
N LYS A 540 1.57 22.62 15.63
CA LYS A 540 2.65 23.61 15.68
C LYS A 540 3.92 22.96 15.12
N PRO A 541 4.22 23.12 13.82
CA PRO A 541 5.40 22.52 13.19
C PRO A 541 6.70 22.81 13.95
N THR A 542 6.81 24.01 14.55
CA THR A 542 7.99 24.43 15.31
C THR A 542 8.21 23.68 16.63
N LYS A 543 7.24 22.86 17.07
CA LYS A 543 7.33 22.04 18.28
C LYS A 543 7.62 20.56 18.00
N ILE A 544 7.62 20.16 16.72
CA ILE A 544 7.88 18.79 16.31
C ILE A 544 9.39 18.68 16.03
N ASN A 545 10.08 17.87 16.83
CA ASN A 545 11.54 17.74 16.78
C ASN A 545 12.02 16.76 15.71
N PHE A 546 11.15 15.88 15.23
CA PHE A 546 11.45 14.87 14.23
C PHE A 546 10.17 14.52 13.46
N TYR A 547 10.31 14.30 12.15
CA TYR A 547 9.18 14.03 11.27
C TYR A 547 9.26 12.60 10.73
N LEU A 548 8.15 11.88 10.86
CA LEU A 548 7.94 10.58 10.26
C LEU A 548 6.69 10.60 9.39
N THR A 549 6.65 9.66 8.46
CA THR A 549 5.45 9.33 7.71
C THR A 549 5.05 7.90 8.02
N SER A 550 3.89 7.49 7.53
CA SER A 550 3.43 6.11 7.65
C SER A 550 2.69 5.67 6.41
N THR A 551 2.49 4.36 6.35
CA THR A 551 1.71 3.67 5.33
C THR A 551 1.06 2.43 5.96
N GLU A 552 0.30 1.69 5.18
CA GLU A 552 -0.33 0.45 5.60
C GLU A 552 0.04 -0.69 4.65
N PHE A 553 0.51 -1.78 5.23
CA PHE A 553 0.75 -3.03 4.51
C PHE A 553 -0.55 -3.84 4.54
N GLU A 554 -1.40 -3.55 3.56
CA GLU A 554 -2.66 -4.24 3.33
C GLU A 554 -2.40 -5.69 2.92
N HIS A 555 -3.13 -6.64 3.52
CA HIS A 555 -2.98 -8.05 3.20
C HIS A 555 -3.23 -8.35 1.71
N GLU A 556 -4.17 -7.63 1.09
CA GLU A 556 -4.52 -7.78 -0.33
C GLU A 556 -3.39 -7.39 -1.28
N LEU A 557 -2.50 -6.47 -0.86
CA LEU A 557 -1.39 -5.98 -1.67
C LEU A 557 -0.07 -6.68 -1.31
N TYR A 558 0.20 -6.89 -0.04
CA TYR A 558 1.47 -7.44 0.45
C TYR A 558 1.43 -8.94 0.74
N GLY A 559 0.26 -9.54 0.96
CA GLY A 559 0.10 -10.98 1.19
C GLY A 559 1.03 -11.53 2.27
N ASP A 560 1.84 -12.52 1.90
CA ASP A 560 2.80 -13.18 2.81
C ASP A 560 3.93 -12.26 3.28
N CYS A 561 4.23 -11.17 2.56
CA CYS A 561 5.20 -10.16 3.01
C CYS A 561 4.72 -9.48 4.30
N ALA A 562 3.46 -9.02 4.34
CA ALA A 562 2.86 -8.42 5.53
C ALA A 562 2.71 -9.46 6.66
N LYS A 563 2.34 -10.69 6.32
CA LYS A 563 2.23 -11.79 7.29
C LYS A 563 3.57 -12.05 7.98
N HIS A 564 4.64 -12.20 7.21
CA HIS A 564 5.99 -12.40 7.70
C HIS A 564 6.46 -11.23 8.58
N PHE A 565 6.11 -9.99 8.22
CA PHE A 565 6.48 -8.83 9.04
C PHE A 565 5.72 -8.78 10.37
N LYS A 566 4.43 -9.17 10.40
CA LYS A 566 3.66 -9.35 11.65
C LYS A 566 4.29 -10.38 12.58
N GLU A 567 4.77 -11.49 12.03
CA GLU A 567 5.44 -12.55 12.81
C GLU A 567 6.73 -12.04 13.47
N ARG A 568 7.53 -11.25 12.76
CA ARG A 568 8.74 -10.60 13.33
C ARG A 568 8.42 -9.63 14.46
N LEU A 569 7.22 -9.04 14.46
CA LEU A 569 6.69 -8.18 15.53
C LEU A 569 6.03 -8.94 16.68
N GLN A 570 5.98 -10.28 16.63
CA GLN A 570 5.25 -11.13 17.59
C GLN A 570 3.74 -10.84 17.62
N LEU A 571 3.19 -10.38 16.49
CA LEU A 571 1.77 -10.15 16.31
C LEU A 571 1.09 -11.40 15.74
N ASP A 572 -0.22 -11.51 15.96
CA ASP A 572 -1.03 -12.56 15.37
C ASP A 572 -1.10 -12.41 13.84
N SER A 573 -0.47 -13.34 13.14
CA SER A 573 -0.41 -13.39 11.68
C SER A 573 -1.51 -14.25 11.05
N SER A 574 -2.42 -14.83 11.86
CA SER A 574 -3.54 -15.64 11.38
C SER A 574 -4.69 -14.82 10.78
N THR A 575 -4.68 -13.51 11.01
CA THR A 575 -5.71 -12.57 10.51
C THR A 575 -5.23 -11.80 9.30
N ASN A 576 -6.16 -11.37 8.45
CA ASN A 576 -5.89 -10.50 7.30
C ASN A 576 -5.83 -9.00 7.66
N ALA A 577 -5.70 -8.67 8.96
CA ALA A 577 -5.56 -7.29 9.40
C ALA A 577 -4.32 -6.64 8.78
N SER A 578 -4.52 -5.44 8.23
CA SER A 578 -3.46 -4.57 7.70
C SER A 578 -2.51 -4.17 8.83
N LEU A 579 -1.22 -4.07 8.52
CA LEU A 579 -0.21 -3.61 9.47
C LEU A 579 0.20 -2.19 9.10
N MET A 580 0.03 -1.24 10.03
CA MET A 580 0.60 0.09 9.87
C MET A 580 2.12 0.01 9.94
N VAL A 581 2.80 0.74 9.06
CA VAL A 581 4.26 0.77 8.97
C VAL A 581 4.73 2.22 9.03
N LEU A 582 5.75 2.48 9.85
CA LEU A 582 6.43 3.76 9.92
C LEU A 582 7.45 3.85 8.79
N ARG A 583 7.46 5.00 8.10
CA ARG A 583 8.29 5.25 6.92
C ARG A 583 9.19 6.45 7.14
N ASN A 584 10.49 6.22 6.98
CA ASN A 584 11.55 7.21 7.07
C ASN A 584 12.31 7.32 5.73
N VAL A 585 11.86 8.24 4.87
CA VAL A 585 12.55 8.61 3.63
C VAL A 585 13.74 9.51 3.96
N VAL A 586 14.94 9.14 3.49
CA VAL A 586 16.18 9.86 3.79
C VAL A 586 16.80 10.44 2.53
N MET A 587 16.62 11.75 2.35
CA MET A 587 17.26 12.53 1.28
C MET A 587 18.35 13.47 1.80
N SER A 588 18.47 13.62 3.12
CA SER A 588 19.44 14.56 3.70
C SER A 588 20.83 13.95 3.74
N PRO A 589 21.85 14.55 3.11
CA PRO A 589 23.24 14.14 3.32
C PRO A 589 23.80 14.69 4.65
N PHE A 590 23.01 15.43 5.44
CA PHE A 590 23.52 16.18 6.60
C PHE A 590 23.15 15.57 7.96
N ALA A 591 22.29 14.55 8.02
CA ALA A 591 21.67 14.14 9.28
C ALA A 591 22.60 13.34 10.22
N THR A 592 23.80 12.97 9.75
CA THR A 592 24.85 12.35 10.58
C THR A 592 25.77 13.39 11.23
N VAL A 593 25.64 14.68 10.89
CA VAL A 593 26.43 15.76 11.45
C VAL A 593 25.89 16.18 12.83
N LYS A 594 26.78 16.37 13.81
CA LYS A 594 26.55 17.06 15.10
C LYS A 594 25.35 16.54 15.92
N GLY A 595 25.32 15.23 16.23
CA GLY A 595 24.38 14.66 17.21
C GLY A 595 22.90 14.68 16.79
N THR A 596 22.61 14.95 15.52
CA THR A 596 21.24 14.98 14.96
C THR A 596 20.54 13.63 15.09
N LEU A 597 21.23 12.53 14.78
CA LEU A 597 20.69 11.16 14.97
C LEU A 597 20.29 10.90 16.43
N ARG A 598 21.11 11.35 17.40
CA ARG A 598 20.80 11.22 18.83
C ARG A 598 19.59 12.04 19.24
N LYS A 599 19.42 13.25 18.71
CA LYS A 599 18.22 14.07 18.94
C LYS A 599 16.97 13.41 18.39
N ALA A 600 17.06 12.80 17.20
CA ALA A 600 15.97 12.04 16.61
C ALA A 600 15.62 10.81 17.46
N GLU A 601 16.63 10.04 17.93
CA GLU A 601 16.43 8.93 18.86
C GLU A 601 15.73 9.38 20.14
N THR A 602 16.19 10.44 20.79
CA THR A 602 15.61 10.95 22.03
C THR A 602 14.14 11.36 21.82
N ALA A 603 13.87 12.19 20.82
CA ALA A 603 12.51 12.63 20.52
C ALA A 603 11.57 11.45 20.18
N PHE A 604 12.08 10.47 19.44
CA PHE A 604 11.32 9.27 19.11
C PHE A 604 11.02 8.41 20.33
N CYS A 605 12.04 8.08 21.15
CA CYS A 605 11.86 7.24 22.33
C CYS A 605 10.92 7.88 23.36
N GLU A 606 11.04 9.18 23.62
CA GLU A 606 10.15 9.91 24.55
C GLU A 606 8.69 9.79 24.11
N VAL A 607 8.42 9.96 22.82
CA VAL A 607 7.07 9.81 22.26
C VAL A 607 6.59 8.36 22.38
N VAL A 608 7.38 7.39 21.95
CA VAL A 608 7.00 5.97 21.96
C VAL A 608 6.72 5.51 23.39
N GLU A 609 7.60 5.80 24.35
CA GLU A 609 7.42 5.39 25.74
C GLU A 609 6.17 5.99 26.40
N ASP A 610 5.85 7.25 26.08
CA ASP A 610 4.61 7.90 26.54
C ASP A 610 3.36 7.25 25.93
N GLU A 611 3.38 6.93 24.63
CA GLU A 611 2.24 6.31 23.97
C GLU A 611 2.08 4.83 24.37
N VAL A 612 3.16 4.11 24.68
CA VAL A 612 3.11 2.75 25.25
C VAL A 612 2.38 2.74 26.59
N LYS A 613 2.61 3.72 27.48
CA LYS A 613 1.87 3.81 28.75
C LYS A 613 0.37 3.90 28.51
N LYS A 614 -0.06 4.72 27.54
CA LYS A 614 -1.48 4.85 27.17
C LYS A 614 -2.03 3.58 26.53
N CYS A 615 -1.24 2.86 25.73
CA CYS A 615 -1.66 1.58 25.16
C CYS A 615 -1.83 0.51 26.25
N ARG A 616 -0.96 0.48 27.26
CA ARG A 616 -1.10 -0.41 28.43
C ARG A 616 -2.34 -0.05 29.26
N GLU A 617 -2.59 1.23 29.52
CA GLU A 617 -3.80 1.69 30.22
C GLU A 617 -5.06 1.32 29.43
N ARG A 618 -5.05 1.55 28.11
CA ARG A 618 -6.14 1.21 27.19
C ARG A 618 -6.49 -0.28 27.22
N ASN A 619 -5.50 -1.16 27.27
CA ASN A 619 -5.69 -2.61 27.21
C ASN A 619 -5.72 -3.28 28.60
N SER A 620 -5.71 -2.48 29.68
CA SER A 620 -5.81 -2.99 31.04
C SER A 620 -7.21 -3.51 31.33
N ASP A 621 -7.30 -4.67 31.97
CA ASP A 621 -8.53 -5.24 32.53
C ASP A 621 -8.72 -4.85 34.02
N ALA A 622 -8.21 -3.68 34.41
CA ALA A 622 -8.32 -3.19 35.78
C ALA A 622 -9.79 -2.95 36.18
N PRO A 623 -10.13 -3.09 37.48
CA PRO A 623 -11.49 -2.83 37.96
C PRO A 623 -12.01 -1.45 37.54
N ASP A 624 -13.24 -1.42 37.03
CA ASP A 624 -13.88 -0.17 36.58
C ASP A 624 -15.39 -0.14 36.91
N TYR A 625 -16.03 0.97 36.60
CA TYR A 625 -17.48 1.13 36.70
C TYR A 625 -18.17 0.59 35.46
N HIS A 626 -18.96 -0.46 35.64
CA HIS A 626 -19.65 -1.16 34.56
C HIS A 626 -21.09 -0.69 34.44
N SER A 627 -21.66 -0.68 33.24
CA SER A 627 -23.04 -0.23 33.01
C SER A 627 -23.80 -1.24 32.16
N PHE A 628 -25.05 -1.50 32.52
CA PHE A 628 -25.91 -2.47 31.87
C PHE A 628 -27.28 -1.85 31.58
N LEU A 629 -27.84 -2.17 30.42
CA LEU A 629 -29.28 -2.01 30.16
C LEU A 629 -30.02 -3.11 30.93
N ILE A 630 -31.15 -2.75 31.53
CA ILE A 630 -31.98 -3.70 32.29
C ILE A 630 -33.18 -4.10 31.44
N HIS A 631 -33.33 -5.40 31.19
CA HIS A 631 -34.43 -5.97 30.42
C HIS A 631 -35.29 -6.89 31.28
N GLY A 632 -36.57 -7.03 30.90
CA GLY A 632 -37.58 -7.82 31.61
C GLY A 632 -38.35 -7.04 32.70
N GLN A 633 -39.41 -7.65 33.23
CA GLN A 633 -40.19 -7.14 34.38
C GLN A 633 -40.29 -8.17 35.52
N GLN A 634 -40.39 -9.46 35.16
CA GLN A 634 -40.49 -10.55 36.14
C GLN A 634 -39.13 -11.20 36.37
N SER A 635 -38.42 -11.51 35.28
CA SER A 635 -37.07 -12.05 35.31
C SER A 635 -36.15 -11.06 34.65
N ILE A 636 -35.02 -10.77 35.30
CA ILE A 636 -34.14 -9.70 34.86
C ILE A 636 -32.99 -10.24 34.03
N CYS A 637 -32.77 -9.60 32.88
CA CYS A 637 -31.55 -9.72 32.09
C CYS A 637 -30.80 -8.39 32.07
N LEU A 638 -29.48 -8.45 32.08
CA LEU A 638 -28.60 -7.30 31.92
C LEU A 638 -27.86 -7.40 30.59
N SER A 639 -28.07 -6.44 29.69
CA SER A 639 -27.25 -6.26 28.47
C SER A 639 -26.14 -5.26 28.74
N TYR A 640 -24.88 -5.67 28.58
CA TYR A 640 -23.74 -4.83 28.90
C TYR A 640 -23.52 -3.71 27.88
N ARG A 641 -23.23 -2.50 28.37
CA ARG A 641 -22.91 -1.35 27.52
C ARG A 641 -21.43 -1.34 27.15
N THR A 642 -21.09 -2.24 26.24
CA THR A 642 -19.77 -2.46 25.64
C THR A 642 -19.08 -1.20 25.13
N MET A 643 -17.74 -1.19 25.16
CA MET A 643 -16.91 -0.20 24.49
C MET A 643 -15.73 -0.90 23.81
N PHE A 644 -15.48 -0.62 22.52
CA PHE A 644 -14.37 -1.25 21.78
C PHE A 644 -13.00 -0.79 22.27
N HIS A 645 -12.89 0.46 22.70
CA HIS A 645 -11.61 1.13 22.88
C HIS A 645 -11.07 1.11 24.31
N ILE A 646 -11.70 0.37 25.23
CA ILE A 646 -11.25 0.24 26.62
C ILE A 646 -11.27 -1.24 27.01
N GLY A 647 -10.11 -1.79 27.39
CA GLY A 647 -9.86 -3.21 27.62
C GLY A 647 -10.86 -3.85 28.60
N SER A 648 -11.05 -3.23 29.77
CA SER A 648 -12.04 -3.66 30.77
C SER A 648 -13.50 -3.62 30.31
N HIS A 649 -13.79 -3.03 29.15
CA HIS A 649 -15.14 -2.94 28.55
C HIS A 649 -15.24 -3.64 27.19
N ARG A 650 -14.14 -4.21 26.67
CA ARG A 650 -14.02 -4.75 25.30
C ARG A 650 -14.59 -6.17 25.18
N ARG A 651 -15.85 -6.31 25.57
CA ARG A 651 -16.58 -7.57 25.62
C ARG A 651 -18.06 -7.33 25.40
N GLN A 652 -18.74 -8.27 24.76
CA GLN A 652 -20.20 -8.30 24.72
C GLN A 652 -20.71 -9.28 25.78
N VAL A 653 -21.54 -8.79 26.71
CA VAL A 653 -21.97 -9.58 27.87
C VAL A 653 -23.49 -9.46 28.05
N ILE A 654 -24.14 -10.60 28.25
CA ILE A 654 -25.56 -10.69 28.60
C ILE A 654 -25.68 -11.61 29.83
N LEU A 655 -26.32 -11.12 30.89
CA LEU A 655 -26.45 -11.83 32.17
C LEU A 655 -27.91 -12.06 32.52
N ALA A 656 -28.22 -13.23 33.08
CA ALA A 656 -29.41 -13.41 33.91
C ALA A 656 -29.05 -13.07 35.36
N VAL A 657 -29.89 -12.26 36.02
CA VAL A 657 -29.63 -11.81 37.39
C VAL A 657 -30.90 -11.81 38.24
N ASP A 658 -30.70 -11.91 39.55
CA ASP A 658 -31.71 -11.58 40.56
C ASP A 658 -31.33 -10.24 41.19
N LEU A 659 -32.33 -9.37 41.39
CA LEU A 659 -32.20 -8.16 42.19
C LEU A 659 -32.80 -8.44 43.58
N ASP A 660 -32.27 -7.80 44.62
CA ASP A 660 -32.95 -7.78 45.92
C ASP A 660 -34.36 -7.17 45.82
N ALA A 661 -35.21 -7.46 46.81
CA ALA A 661 -36.63 -7.10 46.76
C ALA A 661 -36.84 -5.58 46.59
N ASP A 662 -36.05 -4.78 47.30
CA ASP A 662 -36.11 -3.31 47.23
C ASP A 662 -35.64 -2.81 45.86
N GLY A 663 -34.59 -3.41 45.27
CA GLY A 663 -34.10 -3.07 43.94
C GLY A 663 -35.08 -3.41 42.82
N LEU A 664 -35.73 -4.57 42.92
CA LEU A 664 -36.73 -4.99 41.94
C LEU A 664 -37.96 -4.08 41.94
N GLU A 665 -38.45 -3.70 43.13
CA GLU A 665 -39.60 -2.81 43.26
C GLU A 665 -39.29 -1.39 42.78
N GLY A 666 -38.10 -0.88 43.10
CA GLY A 666 -37.67 0.43 42.62
C GLY A 666 -37.41 0.46 41.10
N TYR A 667 -36.89 -0.63 40.51
CA TYR A 667 -36.81 -0.77 39.06
C TYR A 667 -38.20 -0.73 38.39
N ARG A 668 -39.17 -1.49 38.91
CA ARG A 668 -40.56 -1.48 38.39
C ARG A 668 -41.20 -0.10 38.49
N THR A 669 -41.02 0.56 39.64
CA THR A 669 -41.51 1.91 39.87
C THR A 669 -40.89 2.91 38.90
N ALA A 670 -39.58 2.81 38.64
CA ALA A 670 -38.88 3.67 37.71
C ALA A 670 -39.34 3.46 36.26
N LYS A 671 -39.48 2.20 35.83
CA LYS A 671 -39.85 1.85 34.45
C LYS A 671 -41.20 2.43 34.04
N GLY A 672 -42.17 2.50 34.96
CA GLY A 672 -43.47 3.13 34.70
C GLY A 672 -43.49 4.67 34.72
N LYS A 673 -42.38 5.34 35.03
CA LYS A 673 -42.33 6.79 35.29
C LYS A 673 -41.34 7.57 34.42
N THR A 674 -40.53 6.91 33.60
CA THR A 674 -39.50 7.54 32.78
C THR A 674 -39.62 7.14 31.31
N GLU A 675 -39.42 8.10 30.42
CA GLU A 675 -39.24 7.84 28.98
C GLU A 675 -37.77 7.51 28.64
N ASP A 676 -36.82 7.83 29.53
CA ASP A 676 -35.43 7.39 29.39
C ASP A 676 -35.28 5.89 29.65
N PHE A 677 -34.42 5.23 28.88
CA PHE A 677 -34.00 3.87 29.20
C PHE A 677 -33.22 3.81 30.52
N LEU A 678 -33.47 2.74 31.28
CA LEU A 678 -32.88 2.50 32.58
C LEU A 678 -31.51 1.82 32.45
N VAL A 679 -30.55 2.29 33.23
CA VAL A 679 -29.18 1.77 33.27
C VAL A 679 -28.83 1.37 34.69
N LEU A 680 -28.41 0.12 34.88
CA LEU A 680 -27.77 -0.34 36.10
C LEU A 680 -26.27 -0.07 36.00
N LYS A 681 -25.73 0.77 36.87
CA LYS A 681 -24.30 1.05 36.94
C LYS A 681 -23.73 0.44 38.22
N SER A 682 -22.58 -0.22 38.17
CA SER A 682 -21.94 -0.70 39.41
C SER A 682 -21.70 0.47 40.38
N ALA A 683 -21.94 0.23 41.67
CA ALA A 683 -21.77 1.23 42.72
C ALA A 683 -20.28 1.47 43.05
N GLU A 684 -19.44 0.47 42.77
CA GLU A 684 -18.00 0.50 42.93
C GLU A 684 -17.30 -0.04 41.67
N LYS A 685 -15.97 0.09 41.66
CA LYS A 685 -15.15 -0.51 40.61
C LYS A 685 -15.05 -2.01 40.82
N ILE A 686 -15.46 -2.81 39.84
CA ILE A 686 -15.43 -4.27 39.93
C ILE A 686 -14.51 -4.87 38.86
N PRO A 687 -13.77 -5.95 39.15
CA PRO A 687 -13.06 -6.72 38.14
C PRO A 687 -14.06 -7.61 37.38
N LEU A 688 -14.69 -7.07 36.33
CA LEU A 688 -15.78 -7.76 35.63
C LEU A 688 -15.37 -9.15 35.13
N THR A 689 -14.17 -9.32 34.57
CA THR A 689 -13.70 -10.63 34.09
C THR A 689 -13.68 -11.68 35.21
N THR A 690 -13.06 -11.37 36.34
CA THR A 690 -13.03 -12.28 37.51
C THR A 690 -14.42 -12.58 38.03
N LEU A 691 -15.32 -11.59 38.05
CA LEU A 691 -16.71 -11.76 38.47
C LEU A 691 -17.47 -12.72 37.55
N LEU A 692 -17.29 -12.59 36.23
CA LEU A 692 -17.92 -13.45 35.23
C LEU A 692 -17.36 -14.88 35.24
N ASP A 693 -16.06 -15.04 35.46
CA ASP A 693 -15.43 -16.36 35.57
C ASP A 693 -15.93 -17.10 36.82
N GLY A 694 -16.04 -16.40 37.96
CA GLY A 694 -16.58 -16.96 39.21
C GLY A 694 -18.06 -17.35 39.13
N ALA A 695 -18.82 -16.77 38.18
CA ALA A 695 -20.22 -17.12 37.94
C ALA A 695 -20.41 -18.51 37.30
N LYS A 696 -19.32 -19.17 36.86
CA LYS A 696 -19.36 -20.57 36.39
C LYS A 696 -19.57 -21.56 37.55
N ASP A 697 -19.03 -21.24 38.72
CA ASP A 697 -19.01 -22.14 39.89
C ASP A 697 -19.87 -21.65 41.07
N SER A 698 -20.26 -20.37 41.07
CA SER A 698 -20.97 -19.72 42.17
C SER A 698 -22.01 -18.70 41.65
N LYS A 699 -22.79 -18.11 42.56
CA LYS A 699 -23.69 -16.97 42.26
C LYS A 699 -23.10 -15.69 42.82
N PRO A 700 -22.10 -15.08 42.16
CA PRO A 700 -21.43 -13.90 42.69
C PRO A 700 -22.38 -12.70 42.71
N THR A 701 -22.13 -11.78 43.64
CA THR A 701 -22.94 -10.57 43.82
C THR A 701 -22.11 -9.30 43.66
N PHE A 702 -22.75 -8.22 43.25
CA PHE A 702 -22.18 -6.87 43.26
C PHE A 702 -23.24 -5.83 43.57
N LEU A 703 -22.83 -4.65 44.02
CA LEU A 703 -23.72 -3.52 44.27
C LEU A 703 -23.90 -2.68 43.01
N GLY A 704 -25.15 -2.33 42.70
CA GLY A 704 -25.54 -1.50 41.56
C GLY A 704 -26.36 -0.28 41.97
N ASN A 705 -26.31 0.75 41.13
CA ASN A 705 -27.14 1.94 41.20
C ASN A 705 -28.03 1.98 39.95
N LEU A 706 -29.34 2.11 40.15
CA LEU A 706 -30.30 2.32 39.08
C LEU A 706 -30.26 3.79 38.65
N THR A 707 -30.04 4.03 37.36
CA THR A 707 -29.82 5.38 36.82
C THR A 707 -30.57 5.64 35.52
N THR A 708 -30.84 6.92 35.23
CA THR A 708 -31.30 7.41 33.92
C THR A 708 -30.44 8.60 33.49
N LYS A 709 -30.48 8.94 32.20
CA LYS A 709 -29.74 10.10 31.67
C LYS A 709 -30.27 11.42 32.26
N SER A 710 -31.59 11.55 32.41
CA SER A 710 -32.24 12.79 32.84
C SER A 710 -32.27 12.98 34.36
N ASN A 711 -32.42 11.91 35.14
CA ASN A 711 -32.60 12.01 36.61
C ASN A 711 -31.40 11.57 37.44
N GLY A 712 -30.31 11.08 36.81
CA GLY A 712 -29.15 10.58 37.55
C GLY A 712 -29.46 9.28 38.30
N ILE A 713 -29.10 9.18 39.59
CA ILE A 713 -29.34 8.00 40.42
C ILE A 713 -30.78 8.02 40.95
N LEU A 714 -31.56 7.02 40.58
CA LEU A 714 -32.92 6.79 41.05
C LEU A 714 -32.95 5.95 42.33
N GLN A 715 -32.06 4.95 42.42
CA GLN A 715 -31.89 4.10 43.58
C GLN A 715 -30.44 3.63 43.66
N SER A 716 -29.89 3.57 44.87
CA SER A 716 -28.52 3.16 45.12
C SER A 716 -28.43 1.85 45.89
N ASN A 717 -27.29 1.16 45.76
CA ASN A 717 -26.94 -0.04 46.54
C ASN A 717 -27.89 -1.23 46.37
N ILE A 718 -28.39 -1.43 45.15
CA ILE A 718 -29.15 -2.63 44.77
C ILE A 718 -28.18 -3.81 44.75
N THR A 719 -28.48 -4.86 45.49
CA THR A 719 -27.72 -6.12 45.44
C THR A 719 -28.11 -6.87 44.18
N VAL A 720 -27.13 -7.12 43.30
CA VAL A 720 -27.30 -7.85 42.05
C VAL A 720 -26.63 -9.21 42.20
N THR A 721 -27.38 -10.29 42.04
CA THR A 721 -26.85 -11.67 42.05
C THR A 721 -26.82 -12.22 40.63
N ILE A 722 -25.64 -12.57 40.12
CA ILE A 722 -25.53 -13.21 38.80
C ILE A 722 -25.98 -14.66 38.92
N THR A 723 -27.05 -15.01 38.22
CA THR A 723 -27.62 -16.36 38.22
C THR A 723 -27.13 -17.19 37.04
N SER A 724 -26.86 -16.56 35.90
CA SER A 724 -26.27 -17.20 34.72
C SER A 724 -25.61 -16.19 33.79
N VAL A 725 -24.51 -16.60 33.15
CA VAL A 725 -23.85 -15.85 32.08
C VAL A 725 -24.36 -16.37 30.74
N ILE A 726 -25.25 -15.61 30.10
CA ILE A 726 -25.90 -16.00 28.84
C ILE A 726 -24.93 -15.83 27.67
N ILE A 727 -24.29 -14.66 27.56
CA ILE A 727 -23.25 -14.35 26.56
C ILE A 727 -22.08 -13.66 27.24
N ASN A 728 -20.84 -13.99 26.83
CA ASN A 728 -19.61 -13.35 27.29
C ASN A 728 -18.51 -13.38 26.22
N ARG A 729 -18.71 -12.65 25.11
CA ARG A 729 -17.80 -12.69 23.95
C ARG A 729 -16.69 -11.65 24.07
N PRO A 730 -15.41 -12.01 23.91
CA PRO A 730 -14.34 -11.03 23.71
C PRO A 730 -14.55 -10.27 22.40
N LEU A 731 -14.19 -8.98 22.38
CA LEU A 731 -14.24 -8.12 21.18
C LEU A 731 -12.86 -7.53 20.86
N ASP A 732 -11.79 -8.27 21.19
CA ASP A 732 -10.45 -7.97 20.67
C ASP A 732 -10.39 -8.20 19.16
N ALA A 733 -9.35 -7.71 18.47
CA ALA A 733 -9.35 -7.72 17.00
C ALA A 733 -9.46 -9.13 16.39
N ARG A 734 -9.06 -10.19 17.13
CA ARG A 734 -9.18 -11.58 16.67
C ARG A 734 -10.63 -12.07 16.67
N ALA A 735 -11.53 -11.36 17.34
CA ALA A 735 -12.95 -11.62 17.29
C ALA A 735 -13.64 -10.97 16.08
N HIS A 736 -12.96 -10.04 15.39
CA HIS A 736 -13.55 -9.33 14.26
C HIS A 736 -13.50 -10.14 12.96
N ASP A 737 -14.58 -10.02 12.19
CA ASP A 737 -14.69 -10.51 10.82
C ASP A 737 -13.95 -9.61 9.83
N ASP A 738 -13.52 -10.19 8.71
CA ASP A 738 -12.80 -9.48 7.64
C ASP A 738 -13.71 -8.49 6.88
N GLY A 739 -15.03 -8.55 7.05
CA GLY A 739 -15.99 -7.55 6.58
C GLY A 739 -17.26 -7.53 7.43
N TYR A 740 -18.06 -6.46 7.31
CA TYR A 740 -19.39 -6.42 7.91
C TYR A 740 -20.35 -7.37 7.18
N PRO A 741 -21.43 -7.84 7.83
CA PRO A 741 -22.45 -8.67 7.20
C PRO A 741 -23.12 -7.95 6.01
N SER A 742 -22.96 -8.47 4.79
CA SER A 742 -23.40 -7.81 3.55
C SER A 742 -24.90 -8.00 3.24
N GLY A 743 -25.52 -9.05 3.77
CA GLY A 743 -26.87 -9.46 3.43
C GLY A 743 -27.91 -9.34 4.55
N ARG A 744 -27.49 -9.06 5.78
CA ARG A 744 -28.35 -9.15 6.97
C ARG A 744 -27.72 -8.42 8.16
N MET A 745 -28.48 -8.25 9.24
CA MET A 745 -27.98 -7.71 10.51
C MET A 745 -28.28 -8.71 11.64
N PRO A 746 -27.26 -9.22 12.35
CA PRO A 746 -27.41 -10.27 13.36
C PRO A 746 -27.68 -9.72 14.77
N PHE A 747 -28.49 -10.41 15.56
CA PHE A 747 -28.77 -10.09 16.96
C PHE A 747 -28.75 -11.36 17.79
N TYR A 748 -28.35 -11.26 19.06
CA TYR A 748 -28.68 -12.28 20.05
C TYR A 748 -30.16 -12.15 20.43
N LEU A 749 -30.86 -13.27 20.54
CA LEU A 749 -32.22 -13.38 21.10
C LEU A 749 -32.15 -14.22 22.38
N TYR A 750 -32.60 -13.66 23.51
CA TYR A 750 -32.43 -14.28 24.83
C TYR A 750 -33.59 -13.96 25.78
N ALA A 751 -33.68 -14.72 26.86
CA ALA A 751 -34.64 -14.55 27.95
C ALA A 751 -34.08 -15.17 29.26
N ASN A 752 -34.67 -14.84 30.41
CA ASN A 752 -34.35 -15.44 31.70
C ASN A 752 -35.56 -16.22 32.24
N ASN A 753 -35.73 -17.47 31.83
CA ASN A 753 -36.80 -18.36 32.32
C ASN A 753 -38.21 -17.74 32.30
N SER A 754 -38.47 -16.81 31.37
CA SER A 754 -39.73 -16.07 31.23
C SER A 754 -40.18 -16.04 29.76
N ASP A 755 -41.40 -15.54 29.55
CA ASP A 755 -41.97 -15.33 28.22
C ASP A 755 -41.51 -14.01 27.57
N GLU A 756 -40.68 -13.24 28.30
CA GLU A 756 -40.17 -11.94 27.87
C GLU A 756 -38.91 -12.16 27.03
N LEU A 757 -39.02 -11.94 25.72
CA LEU A 757 -37.90 -12.02 24.79
C LEU A 757 -37.21 -10.67 24.63
N HIS A 758 -35.89 -10.72 24.48
CA HIS A 758 -35.03 -9.54 24.32
C HIS A 758 -34.04 -9.77 23.19
N ILE A 759 -33.58 -8.67 22.56
CA ILE A 759 -32.51 -8.73 21.57
C ILE A 759 -31.39 -7.74 21.85
N ASP A 760 -30.18 -8.09 21.40
CA ASP A 760 -29.00 -7.22 21.44
C ASP A 760 -28.16 -7.45 20.18
N HIS A 761 -27.70 -6.37 19.53
CA HIS A 761 -26.97 -6.43 18.27
C HIS A 761 -25.67 -7.24 18.39
N LEU A 762 -25.46 -8.25 17.55
CA LEU A 762 -24.26 -9.08 17.59
C LEU A 762 -23.12 -8.36 16.88
N PHE A 763 -22.08 -7.98 17.63
CA PHE A 763 -20.94 -7.27 17.05
C PHE A 763 -19.97 -8.23 16.36
N THR A 764 -19.80 -8.04 15.05
CA THR A 764 -18.82 -8.78 14.23
C THR A 764 -17.58 -7.95 13.89
N ARG A 765 -17.64 -6.62 14.02
CA ARG A 765 -16.54 -5.71 13.68
C ARG A 765 -16.67 -4.36 14.38
N CYS A 766 -15.55 -3.65 14.52
CA CYS A 766 -15.42 -2.28 15.06
C CYS A 766 -15.04 -1.30 13.93
N GLU A 767 -15.54 -0.05 13.89
CA GLU A 767 -16.60 0.57 14.72
C GLU A 767 -17.99 -0.04 14.48
N ASN A 768 -18.99 0.20 15.33
CA ASN A 768 -20.34 -0.33 15.10
C ASN A 768 -21.43 0.49 15.83
N ILE A 769 -22.67 0.00 15.86
CA ILE A 769 -23.78 0.61 16.61
C ILE A 769 -24.37 -0.41 17.59
N ALA A 770 -24.56 -0.01 18.85
CA ALA A 770 -25.28 -0.85 19.82
C ALA A 770 -26.79 -0.65 19.63
N LEU A 771 -27.49 -1.72 19.25
CA LEU A 771 -28.95 -1.75 19.12
C LEU A 771 -29.50 -2.82 20.06
N SER A 772 -30.41 -2.43 20.95
CA SER A 772 -30.93 -3.31 21.98
C SER A 772 -32.43 -3.10 22.14
N ALA A 773 -33.19 -4.17 22.33
CA ALA A 773 -34.61 -4.07 22.65
C ALA A 773 -34.98 -5.00 23.82
N GLY A 774 -35.50 -4.39 24.89
CA GLY A 774 -35.89 -5.06 26.13
C GLY A 774 -37.25 -5.75 26.08
N SER A 775 -37.97 -5.66 24.96
CA SER A 775 -39.19 -6.41 24.70
C SER A 775 -39.35 -6.61 23.20
N VAL A 776 -39.47 -7.86 22.75
CA VAL A 776 -39.77 -8.19 21.35
C VAL A 776 -40.87 -9.25 21.27
N GLY A 777 -41.69 -9.16 20.22
CA GLY A 777 -42.66 -10.18 19.85
C GLY A 777 -42.17 -10.97 18.64
N LEU A 778 -42.27 -12.30 18.69
CA LEU A 778 -41.96 -13.16 17.55
C LEU A 778 -43.22 -13.91 17.08
N ASN A 779 -43.55 -13.77 15.80
CA ASN A 779 -44.65 -14.47 15.14
C ASN A 779 -44.10 -15.43 14.08
N GLY A 780 -44.69 -16.63 13.95
CA GLY A 780 -44.25 -17.62 12.95
C GLY A 780 -44.38 -19.09 13.36
N GLY A 781 -44.95 -19.41 14.53
CA GLY A 781 -45.16 -20.81 14.96
C GLY A 781 -43.89 -21.55 15.43
N ILE A 782 -42.79 -20.83 15.63
CA ILE A 782 -41.51 -21.38 16.11
C ILE A 782 -41.53 -21.47 17.64
N ASP A 783 -41.25 -22.64 18.21
CA ASP A 783 -41.12 -22.84 19.66
C ASP A 783 -39.77 -22.33 20.18
N VAL A 784 -39.62 -21.00 20.24
CA VAL A 784 -38.43 -20.33 20.80
C VAL A 784 -38.13 -20.80 22.23
N ARG A 785 -39.17 -21.11 23.03
CA ARG A 785 -39.01 -21.56 24.42
C ARG A 785 -38.36 -22.94 24.49
N GLY A 786 -38.74 -23.84 23.60
CA GLY A 786 -38.09 -25.14 23.44
C GLY A 786 -36.61 -25.01 23.09
N PHE A 787 -36.27 -24.06 22.22
CA PHE A 787 -34.90 -23.86 21.75
C PHE A 787 -33.99 -23.08 22.71
N LEU A 788 -34.55 -22.25 23.59
CA LEU A 788 -33.82 -21.58 24.68
C LEU A 788 -33.58 -22.48 25.90
N LYS A 789 -33.98 -23.76 25.84
CA LYS A 789 -33.62 -24.77 26.83
C LYS A 789 -32.42 -25.59 26.34
N PRO A 790 -31.57 -26.10 27.26
CA PRO A 790 -30.52 -27.04 26.89
C PRO A 790 -31.09 -28.26 26.17
N ASP A 791 -30.55 -28.60 25.00
CA ASP A 791 -31.01 -29.71 24.17
C ASP A 791 -30.15 -30.95 24.46
N ALA A 792 -30.77 -31.99 25.03
CA ALA A 792 -30.07 -33.20 25.47
C ALA A 792 -29.60 -34.10 24.30
N ASN A 793 -30.05 -33.86 23.07
CA ASN A 793 -29.75 -34.68 21.89
C ASN A 793 -28.61 -34.11 21.02
N ILE A 794 -28.09 -32.93 21.34
CA ILE A 794 -26.90 -32.39 20.69
C ILE A 794 -25.70 -32.96 21.43
N GLU A 795 -24.96 -33.89 20.80
CA GLU A 795 -23.69 -34.36 21.35
C GLU A 795 -22.83 -33.16 21.71
N ALA A 796 -22.49 -33.05 23.00
CA ALA A 796 -21.61 -32.03 23.53
C ALA A 796 -20.20 -32.23 22.96
N SER A 797 -19.98 -31.78 21.73
CA SER A 797 -18.63 -31.49 21.25
C SER A 797 -18.04 -30.41 22.15
N ASN A 798 -16.72 -30.37 22.30
CA ASN A 798 -16.04 -29.43 23.21
C ASN A 798 -16.33 -27.93 22.94
N ASN A 799 -17.04 -27.56 21.86
CA ASN A 799 -17.28 -26.18 21.44
C ASN A 799 -18.76 -25.73 21.34
N THR A 800 -19.75 -26.60 21.55
CA THR A 800 -21.19 -26.28 21.38
C THR A 800 -21.85 -25.72 22.65
N SER A 801 -22.73 -24.72 22.48
CA SER A 801 -23.50 -24.06 23.56
C SER A 801 -24.71 -24.88 24.04
N ASN A 802 -24.90 -25.01 25.36
CA ASN A 802 -26.15 -25.44 25.98
C ASN A 802 -27.07 -24.20 26.06
N ALA A 803 -27.93 -24.03 25.05
CA ALA A 803 -28.52 -22.74 24.66
C ALA A 803 -29.28 -22.00 25.79
N ALA A 804 -28.79 -20.80 26.14
CA ALA A 804 -29.53 -19.75 26.86
C ALA A 804 -29.75 -18.49 25.98
N ALA A 805 -29.24 -18.50 24.74
CA ALA A 805 -29.44 -17.49 23.70
C ALA A 805 -29.44 -18.13 22.31
N LEU A 806 -30.16 -17.50 21.38
CA LEU A 806 -30.22 -17.81 19.96
C LEU A 806 -29.66 -16.64 19.15
N ILE A 807 -29.45 -16.84 17.85
CA ILE A 807 -29.09 -15.77 16.92
C ILE A 807 -30.29 -15.52 16.01
N VAL A 808 -30.68 -14.26 15.87
CA VAL A 808 -31.74 -13.82 14.94
C VAL A 808 -31.13 -12.88 13.92
N THR A 809 -31.40 -13.09 12.63
CA THR A 809 -30.88 -12.23 11.55
C THR A 809 -32.01 -11.47 10.88
N PHE A 810 -31.85 -10.16 10.72
CA PHE A 810 -32.78 -9.32 9.96
C PHE A 810 -32.41 -9.39 8.48
N GLU A 811 -33.19 -10.10 7.68
CA GLU A 811 -32.82 -10.48 6.30
C GLU A 811 -32.85 -9.32 5.29
N GLU A 812 -33.55 -8.23 5.61
CA GLU A 812 -33.67 -7.04 4.74
C GLU A 812 -32.81 -5.86 5.22
N LYS A 813 -31.97 -6.07 6.24
CA LYS A 813 -31.13 -5.03 6.84
C LYS A 813 -29.66 -5.35 6.59
N HIS A 814 -29.11 -4.73 5.57
CA HIS A 814 -27.73 -4.91 5.13
C HIS A 814 -26.77 -4.07 5.98
N GLU A 815 -26.23 -4.64 7.07
CA GLU A 815 -25.35 -3.91 7.99
C GLU A 815 -24.17 -3.26 7.26
N ALA A 816 -23.47 -4.00 6.39
CA ALA A 816 -22.33 -3.46 5.65
C ALA A 816 -22.65 -2.20 4.84
N ALA A 817 -23.86 -2.09 4.30
CA ALA A 817 -24.29 -0.92 3.52
C ALA A 817 -24.63 0.29 4.39
N MET A 818 -24.83 0.10 5.69
CA MET A 818 -25.15 1.15 6.66
C MET A 818 -23.93 1.65 7.44
N GLN A 819 -22.77 1.00 7.30
CA GLN A 819 -21.54 1.37 7.98
C GLN A 819 -20.74 2.44 7.20
N PRO A 820 -20.06 3.38 7.90
CA PRO A 820 -20.20 3.67 9.32
C PRO A 820 -21.51 4.40 9.63
N PHE A 821 -22.11 4.13 10.78
CA PHE A 821 -23.26 4.89 11.30
C PHE A 821 -22.88 6.35 11.66
N PRO A 822 -23.85 7.28 11.78
CA PRO A 822 -23.59 8.66 12.21
C PRO A 822 -22.82 8.75 13.54
N GLU A 823 -21.91 9.74 13.68
CA GLU A 823 -21.02 9.85 14.85
C GLU A 823 -21.74 10.14 16.19
N THR A 824 -23.01 10.57 16.19
CA THR A 824 -23.73 10.94 17.43
C THR A 824 -25.14 10.36 17.50
N ASN A 825 -25.57 10.01 18.71
CA ASN A 825 -26.94 9.54 18.98
C ASN A 825 -27.99 10.58 18.57
N ALA A 826 -27.67 11.88 18.72
CA ALA A 826 -28.58 12.95 18.34
C ALA A 826 -28.79 13.05 16.82
N ALA A 827 -27.75 12.80 16.01
CA ALA A 827 -27.88 12.75 14.55
C ALA A 827 -28.69 11.52 14.13
N LEU A 828 -28.40 10.37 14.73
CA LEU A 828 -29.08 9.11 14.48
C LEU A 828 -30.59 9.19 14.75
N LEU A 829 -30.99 9.65 15.94
CA LEU A 829 -32.40 9.70 16.35
C LEU A 829 -33.23 10.75 15.60
N LYS A 830 -32.57 11.78 15.02
CA LYS A 830 -33.22 12.78 14.18
C LYS A 830 -33.53 12.28 12.76
N ASP A 831 -32.88 11.22 12.31
CA ASP A 831 -33.13 10.63 11.00
C ASP A 831 -34.49 9.91 11.01
N PRO A 832 -35.52 10.43 10.30
CA PRO A 832 -36.86 9.82 10.30
C PRO A 832 -36.87 8.39 9.74
N ASP A 833 -35.90 8.03 8.90
CA ASP A 833 -35.81 6.73 8.25
C ASP A 833 -35.00 5.72 9.09
N PHE A 834 -34.50 6.13 10.26
CA PHE A 834 -33.80 5.21 11.17
C PHE A 834 -34.71 4.06 11.59
N PHE A 835 -34.32 2.84 11.20
CA PHE A 835 -35.20 1.67 11.19
C PHE A 835 -35.47 1.05 12.57
N PHE A 836 -34.56 1.22 13.53
CA PHE A 836 -34.62 0.52 14.81
C PHE A 836 -35.43 1.33 15.84
N ARG A 837 -36.76 1.29 15.71
CA ARG A 837 -37.72 2.05 16.52
C ARG A 837 -38.83 1.15 17.07
N SER A 838 -39.50 1.60 18.12
CA SER A 838 -40.64 0.88 18.69
C SER A 838 -41.72 0.59 17.63
N GLY A 839 -42.27 -0.62 17.65
CA GLY A 839 -43.28 -1.10 16.70
C GLY A 839 -42.74 -1.53 15.34
N ALA A 840 -41.45 -1.33 15.05
CA ALA A 840 -40.84 -1.78 13.79
C ALA A 840 -40.87 -3.31 13.67
N LYS A 841 -41.06 -3.79 12.44
CA LYS A 841 -41.18 -5.21 12.10
C LYS A 841 -40.10 -5.64 11.12
N PHE A 842 -39.54 -6.82 11.35
CA PHE A 842 -38.47 -7.37 10.52
C PHE A 842 -38.79 -8.82 10.15
N ALA A 843 -38.59 -9.17 8.89
CA ALA A 843 -38.48 -10.57 8.48
C ALA A 843 -37.17 -11.12 9.04
N VAL A 844 -37.25 -12.27 9.71
CA VAL A 844 -36.11 -12.84 10.43
C VAL A 844 -35.92 -14.33 10.19
N LYS A 845 -34.66 -14.76 10.26
CA LYS A 845 -34.29 -16.17 10.44
C LYS A 845 -33.75 -16.39 11.84
N LEU A 846 -34.08 -17.53 12.43
CA LEU A 846 -33.66 -17.91 13.77
C LEU A 846 -32.67 -19.06 13.69
N TRP A 847 -31.56 -18.92 14.39
CA TRP A 847 -30.43 -19.83 14.35
C TRP A 847 -30.04 -20.24 15.77
N ARG A 848 -29.61 -21.49 15.93
CA ARG A 848 -28.93 -21.93 17.14
C ARG A 848 -27.47 -21.46 17.10
N ASP A 849 -26.97 -20.88 18.19
CA ASP A 849 -25.55 -20.51 18.28
C ASP A 849 -24.68 -21.78 18.42
N PRO A 850 -23.82 -22.11 17.45
CA PRO A 850 -22.96 -23.29 17.50
C PRO A 850 -21.79 -23.15 18.48
N ARG A 851 -21.56 -21.96 19.07
CA ARG A 851 -20.37 -21.67 19.89
C ARG A 851 -20.75 -21.44 21.34
N LYS A 852 -19.99 -22.01 22.29
CA LYS A 852 -20.07 -21.68 23.74
C LYS A 852 -20.02 -20.19 24.00
N SER A 853 -20.71 -19.68 25.02
CA SER A 853 -20.91 -18.25 25.30
C SER A 853 -19.64 -17.40 25.47
N ASP A 854 -18.47 -18.00 25.72
CA ASP A 854 -17.19 -17.35 25.98
C ASP A 854 -16.15 -17.43 24.85
N VAL A 855 -16.54 -17.94 23.68
CA VAL A 855 -15.66 -18.06 22.49
C VAL A 855 -15.75 -16.82 21.60
N ARG A 856 -14.71 -16.49 20.82
CA ARG A 856 -14.73 -15.37 19.85
C ARG A 856 -15.77 -15.57 18.73
N THR A 857 -16.27 -14.48 18.16
CA THR A 857 -17.34 -14.47 17.15
C THR A 857 -16.87 -14.54 15.70
N ARG A 858 -15.57 -14.40 15.41
CA ARG A 858 -15.03 -14.43 14.03
C ARG A 858 -15.49 -15.64 13.22
N GLY A 859 -16.07 -15.44 12.04
CA GLY A 859 -16.59 -16.47 11.13
C GLY A 859 -17.88 -17.13 11.59
N LEU A 860 -18.57 -16.61 12.62
CA LEU A 860 -19.79 -17.21 13.16
C LEU A 860 -20.93 -17.22 12.14
N LEU A 861 -21.18 -16.10 11.47
CA LEU A 861 -22.27 -16.00 10.50
C LEU A 861 -22.01 -16.86 9.26
N GLU A 862 -20.76 -16.91 8.79
CA GLU A 862 -20.37 -17.77 7.67
C GLU A 862 -20.58 -19.26 8.01
N GLN A 863 -20.28 -19.66 9.25
CA GLN A 863 -20.55 -21.01 9.74
C GLN A 863 -22.06 -21.32 9.76
N LEU A 864 -22.88 -20.40 10.25
CA LEU A 864 -24.34 -20.57 10.27
C LEU A 864 -24.92 -20.75 8.86
N GLU A 865 -24.40 -20.01 7.88
CA GLU A 865 -24.83 -20.12 6.49
C GLU A 865 -24.40 -21.44 5.85
N LYS A 866 -23.12 -21.81 5.98
CA LYS A 866 -22.55 -23.04 5.42
C LYS A 866 -23.21 -24.29 5.99
N GLU A 867 -23.55 -24.29 7.28
CA GLU A 867 -24.17 -25.39 7.99
C GLU A 867 -25.66 -25.11 8.30
N SER A 868 -26.36 -24.45 7.37
CA SER A 868 -27.74 -24.00 7.60
C SER A 868 -28.72 -25.13 7.93
N ASP A 869 -28.58 -26.31 7.31
CA ASP A 869 -29.40 -27.50 7.60
C ASP A 869 -29.28 -27.97 9.06
N LYS A 870 -28.19 -27.61 9.74
CA LYS A 870 -27.89 -28.01 11.12
C LYS A 870 -28.33 -26.96 12.15
N TRP A 871 -28.15 -25.69 11.83
CA TRP A 871 -28.30 -24.61 12.82
C TRP A 871 -29.54 -23.73 12.62
N LEU A 872 -30.17 -23.75 11.44
CA LEU A 872 -31.40 -23.00 11.19
C LEU A 872 -32.58 -23.64 11.93
N LEU A 873 -33.25 -22.86 12.77
CA LEU A 873 -34.41 -23.30 13.56
C LEU A 873 -35.74 -22.92 12.89
N GLY A 874 -35.76 -21.85 12.10
CA GLY A 874 -36.96 -21.40 11.38
C GLY A 874 -36.90 -19.95 10.91
N GLN A 875 -38.01 -19.46 10.37
CA GLN A 875 -38.18 -18.08 9.90
C GLN A 875 -39.48 -17.47 10.40
N GLY A 876 -39.52 -16.16 10.61
CA GLY A 876 -40.70 -15.47 11.13
C GLY A 876 -40.65 -13.96 11.01
N THR A 877 -41.48 -13.29 11.78
CA THR A 877 -41.48 -11.83 11.89
C THR A 877 -41.24 -11.42 13.33
N LEU A 878 -40.22 -10.59 13.55
CA LEU A 878 -39.92 -9.99 14.84
C LEU A 878 -40.47 -8.57 14.88
N THR A 879 -41.16 -8.20 15.97
CA THR A 879 -41.67 -6.85 16.23
C THR A 879 -40.99 -6.26 17.46
N LEU A 880 -40.46 -5.05 17.37
CA LEU A 880 -39.87 -4.34 18.51
C LEU A 880 -40.95 -3.76 19.44
N GLY A 881 -40.79 -3.92 20.74
CA GLY A 881 -41.63 -3.32 21.78
C GLY A 881 -41.28 -1.86 22.05
N GLU A 882 -41.61 -1.35 23.24
CA GLU A 882 -41.40 0.06 23.63
C GLU A 882 -39.96 0.34 24.11
N ASP A 883 -39.31 -0.65 24.74
CA ASP A 883 -37.96 -0.53 25.32
C ASP A 883 -36.84 -0.67 24.26
N VAL A 884 -36.70 0.30 23.35
CA VAL A 884 -35.70 0.27 22.26
C VAL A 884 -34.56 1.26 22.51
N VAL A 885 -33.32 0.80 22.44
CA VAL A 885 -32.11 1.60 22.65
C VAL A 885 -31.18 1.51 21.44
N ALA A 886 -30.71 2.67 20.98
CA ALA A 886 -29.65 2.79 20.00
C ALA A 886 -28.52 3.68 20.55
N ASP A 887 -27.28 3.19 20.49
CA ASP A 887 -26.10 3.90 20.99
C ASP A 887 -24.89 3.71 20.07
N VAL A 888 -24.52 4.76 19.35
CA VAL A 888 -23.32 4.82 18.50
C VAL A 888 -22.16 5.53 19.20
N GLU A 889 -22.43 6.32 20.24
CA GLU A 889 -21.41 7.14 20.89
C GLU A 889 -20.61 6.34 21.90
N LYS A 890 -21.26 5.64 22.84
CA LYS A 890 -20.52 4.96 23.91
C LYS A 890 -19.70 3.79 23.37
N LEU A 891 -20.27 3.02 22.44
CA LEU A 891 -19.64 1.83 21.86
C LEU A 891 -18.31 2.17 21.17
N ASN A 892 -18.29 3.25 20.38
CA ASN A 892 -17.13 3.70 19.60
C ASN A 892 -16.31 4.78 20.29
N ARG A 893 -16.60 5.12 21.56
CA ARG A 893 -15.88 6.19 22.24
C ARG A 893 -14.44 5.76 22.52
N ASP A 894 -13.50 6.46 21.88
CA ASP A 894 -12.09 6.45 22.27
C ASP A 894 -11.80 7.63 23.23
N PRO A 895 -11.51 7.38 24.52
CA PRO A 895 -11.24 8.44 25.49
C PRO A 895 -10.03 9.32 25.15
N SER A 896 -9.16 8.85 24.27
CA SER A 896 -7.87 9.46 23.98
C SER A 896 -7.83 10.25 22.67
N VAL A 897 -8.88 10.15 21.85
CA VAL A 897 -9.06 10.91 20.61
C VAL A 897 -9.65 12.27 20.97
N ARG A 898 -9.05 13.34 20.45
CA ARG A 898 -9.59 14.69 20.66
C ARG A 898 -10.91 14.82 19.89
N PRO A 899 -11.95 15.44 20.47
CA PRO A 899 -13.15 15.78 19.72
C PRO A 899 -12.76 16.58 18.47
N LYS A 900 -13.31 16.23 17.30
CA LYS A 900 -13.12 17.00 16.07
C LYS A 900 -13.79 18.37 16.24
N GLU A 901 -13.10 19.34 16.82
CA GLU A 901 -13.57 20.73 16.76
C GLU A 901 -13.45 21.19 15.30
N VAL A 902 -14.60 21.33 14.63
CA VAL A 902 -14.68 21.86 13.26
C VAL A 902 -14.25 23.33 13.27
N THR A 903 -12.93 23.56 13.23
CA THR A 903 -12.29 24.88 13.24
C THR A 903 -12.09 25.44 11.82
N VAL A 904 -12.58 24.75 10.78
CA VAL A 904 -12.46 25.17 9.38
C VAL A 904 -13.02 26.58 9.14
N ALA A 905 -14.10 26.94 9.85
CA ALA A 905 -14.68 28.29 9.80
C ALA A 905 -13.68 29.37 10.25
N ARG A 906 -12.95 29.12 11.34
CA ARG A 906 -11.95 30.04 11.91
C ARG A 906 -10.79 30.30 10.96
N TRP A 907 -10.32 29.29 10.23
CA TRP A 907 -9.22 29.43 9.27
C TRP A 907 -9.65 30.18 8.01
N ARG A 908 -10.85 29.89 7.47
CA ARG A 908 -11.42 30.65 6.35
C ARG A 908 -11.53 32.14 6.69
N ASP A 909 -11.96 32.47 7.91
CA ASP A 909 -12.06 33.86 8.35
C ASP A 909 -10.70 34.52 8.54
N ARG A 910 -9.70 33.78 9.06
CA ARG A 910 -8.32 34.27 9.19
C ARG A 910 -7.66 34.54 7.84
N PHE A 911 -7.80 33.65 6.86
CA PHE A 911 -7.25 33.84 5.51
C PHE A 911 -7.93 35.02 4.78
N ARG A 912 -9.25 35.16 4.91
CA ARG A 912 -9.97 36.34 4.41
C ARG A 912 -9.46 37.64 5.03
N LYS A 913 -9.12 37.62 6.32
CA LYS A 913 -8.59 38.79 7.04
C LYS A 913 -7.19 39.16 6.52
N ILE A 914 -6.29 38.19 6.36
CA ILE A 914 -4.94 38.41 5.78
C ILE A 914 -5.03 39.00 4.36
N GLY A 915 -5.94 38.48 3.52
CA GLY A 915 -6.16 39.00 2.18
C GLY A 915 -6.68 40.44 2.17
N LYS A 916 -7.53 40.83 3.14
CA LYS A 916 -8.00 42.21 3.32
C LYS A 916 -6.87 43.13 3.82
N ASP A 917 -6.08 42.68 4.79
CA ASP A 917 -5.00 43.47 5.38
C ASP A 917 -3.89 43.76 4.35
N LYS A 918 -3.55 42.80 3.47
CA LYS A 918 -2.64 43.02 2.33
C LYS A 918 -3.18 44.09 1.37
N LYS A 919 -4.45 44.02 0.97
CA LYS A 919 -5.08 45.02 0.09
C LYS A 919 -5.12 46.41 0.71
N ILE A 920 -5.29 46.50 2.04
CA ILE A 920 -5.26 47.77 2.77
C ILE A 920 -3.83 48.34 2.80
N LYS A 921 -2.83 47.47 3.02
CA LYS A 921 -1.41 47.86 3.03
C LYS A 921 -0.95 48.34 1.65
N GLU A 922 -1.28 47.61 0.59
CA GLU A 922 -1.01 48.01 -0.80
C GLU A 922 -1.72 49.32 -1.21
N LYS A 923 -2.95 49.57 -0.71
CA LYS A 923 -3.64 50.85 -0.91
C LYS A 923 -3.02 52.01 -0.14
N LYS A 924 -2.38 51.75 1.00
CA LYS A 924 -1.65 52.76 1.79
C LYS A 924 -0.25 53.04 1.23
N GLU A 925 0.36 52.07 0.55
CA GLU A 925 1.65 52.26 -0.14
C GLU A 925 1.49 52.91 -1.53
N LYS A 926 0.29 52.83 -2.13
CA LYS A 926 -0.07 53.52 -3.39
C LYS A 926 -0.61 54.95 -3.21
N LYS A 927 -0.97 55.34 -1.99
CA LYS A 927 -1.38 56.71 -1.62
C LYS A 927 -0.20 57.42 -0.99
#